data_AF-A0A8S2WKG3-F1
#
_entry.id   AF-A0A8S2WKG3-F1
#
_cell.length_a   1.000
_cell.length_b   1.000
_cell.length_c   1.000
_cell.angle_alpha   90.00
_cell.angle_beta   90.00
_cell.angle_gamma   90.00
#
_symmetry.space_group_name_H-M   'P 1'
#
loop_
_entity.id
_entity.type
_entity.pdbx_description
1 polymer ?
#
loop_
_entity_poly.entity_id
_entity_poly.type
_entity_poly.pdbx_seq_one_letter_code
_entity_poly.pdbx_strand_id
1 'polypeptide(L)'
;ELWLKENNYYIIIMGNILNSDQKQSYGQLMLMKNFRPRAFSICPLPISDDRKSQRKTSIKEYIIARFALNSEVTIDLVNFHLHSNHTYNSNEKRCQSLEYFFKTLNTQNYMLMGDFNFGDFDIKEQNLLQTYQHQIHDLWRDIYDLDENPGYTFDPSRNICSRITSDFPLSLRLDRYLLHRLHNLSYSIEHLNIVGLETIVIDSIDNKHINQSDHYALQLIINFRVRSISHCSALSFMPPMNIWPSIQSFREKYDPLFHQWPPHINLLWPFFDFNDAEDDEENILLPLRLLLAQYKSFDIKINEIDSLENAHITYMKLNENSTEYVKQLYENIKQIFPQNLFDKENNYHPCMTIGLFDSRKKQNQMKSLLTLAEPIQFPVRYIHLLRQTSNDDRTRFHIAYQIPFDSVLQPIGLDSYSNISFELQEFFNKTGLYEARKSYEQKQEKLNRLSNCFREIFNKNTLNYFTHEFFPYGSFRLGLDGEDLDTVLILCEQNSSNTKTNLDDIISQLRYDSFALNNHIINLITKYFNNEITDCRNIQAIHPIISILFHDQTRVELFVEIREKSISNEQIQDGTFLLSNFHQPVHGVHDIERLIVYARFPPIFQHLLSFIRTWAQNVGLYGQIYGYLGGYSWAILCAYICHNYLSSNDSYFLLEEFFNLVEKFFSTYSHFNWSLESVRLCSKLNYSRQTSVDS
;
A
#
# COMPACT_ATOMS: atom_id res chain seq x y z
N GLU A 1 43.85 -9.93 0.47
CA GLU A 1 43.84 -8.58 1.10
C GLU A 1 44.48 -7.48 0.26
N LEU A 2 45.74 -7.64 -0.22
CA LEU A 2 46.40 -6.61 -1.05
C LEU A 2 45.57 -6.24 -2.28
N TRP A 3 45.12 -7.24 -3.05
CA TRP A 3 44.22 -7.04 -4.19
C TRP A 3 42.93 -6.28 -3.81
N LEU A 4 42.35 -6.58 -2.65
CA LEU A 4 41.14 -5.91 -2.18
C LEU A 4 41.42 -4.43 -1.88
N LYS A 5 42.54 -4.12 -1.21
CA LYS A 5 42.96 -2.73 -0.95
C LYS A 5 43.25 -1.96 -2.24
N GLU A 6 43.95 -2.58 -3.20
CA GLU A 6 44.27 -2.00 -4.50
C GLU A 6 43.01 -1.71 -5.33
N ASN A 7 41.93 -2.47 -5.11
CA ASN A 7 40.64 -2.29 -5.76
C ASN A 7 39.61 -1.54 -4.90
N ASN A 8 40.07 -0.76 -3.91
CA ASN A 8 39.26 0.09 -3.03
C ASN A 8 38.19 -0.66 -2.22
N TYR A 9 38.46 -1.90 -1.80
CA TYR A 9 37.61 -2.63 -0.86
C TYR A 9 38.00 -2.35 0.59
N TYR A 10 36.98 -2.11 1.40
CA TYR A 10 37.02 -2.13 2.85
C TYR A 10 36.53 -3.49 3.34
N ILE A 11 37.16 -3.97 4.40
CA ILE A 11 37.01 -5.34 4.88
C ILE A 11 36.73 -5.27 6.38
N ILE A 12 35.63 -5.88 6.81
CA ILE A 12 35.38 -6.18 8.23
C ILE A 12 35.42 -7.69 8.37
N ILE A 13 36.38 -8.20 9.14
CA ILE A 13 36.52 -9.62 9.43
C ILE A 13 36.27 -9.84 10.91
N MET A 14 35.36 -10.73 11.25
CA MET A 14 35.30 -11.32 12.59
C MET A 14 36.42 -12.35 12.70
N GLY A 15 37.56 -11.94 13.23
CA GLY A 15 38.57 -12.88 13.68
C GLY A 15 38.10 -13.48 15.00
N ASN A 16 37.95 -14.81 15.07
CA ASN A 16 38.06 -15.47 16.36
C ASN A 16 39.33 -14.93 17.02
N ILE A 17 39.17 -14.40 18.23
CA ILE A 17 40.25 -14.00 19.14
C ILE A 17 41.47 -14.88 18.86
N LEU A 18 42.59 -14.25 18.54
CA LEU A 18 43.93 -14.80 18.38
C LEU A 18 44.36 -15.62 19.61
N ASN A 19 43.69 -16.74 19.87
CA ASN A 19 43.98 -17.71 20.92
C ASN A 19 43.77 -19.11 20.33
N SER A 20 44.87 -19.58 19.74
CA SER A 20 45.39 -20.96 19.79
C SER A 20 44.41 -22.06 20.21
N ASP A 21 43.54 -22.50 19.30
CA ASP A 21 43.39 -23.93 19.00
C ASP A 21 42.71 -24.10 17.64
N GLN A 22 43.47 -24.65 16.70
CA GLN A 22 43.44 -24.34 15.28
C GLN A 22 42.41 -25.13 14.45
N LYS A 23 41.21 -25.44 14.96
CA LYS A 23 40.28 -26.32 14.21
C LYS A 23 38.83 -25.90 14.02
N GLN A 24 38.34 -24.83 14.63
CA GLN A 24 36.97 -24.35 14.40
C GLN A 24 36.89 -22.82 14.47
N SER A 25 37.46 -22.12 13.50
CA SER A 25 37.21 -20.68 13.33
C SER A 25 36.02 -20.47 12.42
N TYR A 26 34.84 -20.28 13.02
CA TYR A 26 33.72 -19.66 12.33
C TYR A 26 34.01 -18.16 12.23
N GLY A 27 33.97 -17.58 11.02
CA GLY A 27 34.31 -16.18 10.79
C GLY A 27 33.36 -15.55 9.78
N GLN A 28 32.80 -14.39 10.13
CA GLN A 28 32.03 -13.57 9.20
C GLN A 28 32.94 -12.56 8.51
N LEU A 29 32.70 -12.35 7.22
CA LEU A 29 33.42 -11.38 6.40
C LEU A 29 32.41 -10.45 5.73
N MET A 30 32.63 -9.14 5.83
CA MET A 30 31.93 -8.12 5.06
C MET A 30 32.92 -7.37 4.18
N LEU A 31 32.70 -7.42 2.86
CA LEU A 31 33.49 -6.72 1.85
C LEU A 31 32.68 -5.57 1.27
N MET A 32 33.27 -4.38 1.23
CA MET A 32 32.57 -3.16 0.84
C MET A 32 33.44 -2.36 -0.14
N LYS A 33 32.99 -2.17 -1.37
CA LYS A 33 33.76 -1.47 -2.40
C LYS A 33 33.49 0.02 -2.34
N ASN A 34 34.51 0.88 -2.40
CA ASN A 34 34.40 2.35 -2.49
C ASN A 34 33.76 3.10 -1.29
N PHE A 35 33.12 2.43 -0.32
CA PHE A 35 32.45 3.08 0.81
C PHE A 35 32.73 2.39 2.15
N ARG A 36 32.95 3.19 3.21
CA ARG A 36 33.16 2.71 4.60
C ARG A 36 31.87 2.86 5.42
N PRO A 37 31.63 1.99 6.42
CA PRO A 37 30.53 2.21 7.34
C PRO A 37 30.87 3.37 8.28
N ARG A 38 29.85 4.10 8.73
CA ARG A 38 29.97 5.16 9.74
C ARG A 38 30.37 4.58 11.10
N ALA A 39 29.88 3.40 11.42
CA ALA A 39 30.24 2.63 12.62
C ALA A 39 30.01 1.14 12.37
N PHE A 40 30.63 0.28 13.17
CA PHE A 40 30.28 -1.14 13.23
C PHE A 40 30.27 -1.62 14.68
N SER A 41 29.51 -2.67 14.94
CA SER A 41 29.41 -3.32 16.25
C SER A 41 29.36 -4.83 16.09
N ILE A 42 29.77 -5.53 17.14
CA ILE A 42 29.65 -6.98 17.26
C ILE A 42 28.58 -7.25 18.31
N CYS A 43 27.48 -7.87 17.89
CA CYS A 43 26.37 -8.18 18.78
C CYS A 43 26.46 -9.64 19.26
N PRO A 44 26.71 -9.88 20.57
CA PRO A 44 26.62 -11.22 21.13
C PRO A 44 25.16 -11.62 21.31
N LEU A 45 24.73 -12.69 20.65
CA LEU A 45 23.41 -13.28 20.80
C LEU A 45 23.51 -14.45 21.80
N PRO A 46 22.88 -14.36 22.99
CA PRO A 46 22.89 -15.44 23.97
C PRO A 46 22.10 -16.63 23.42
N ILE A 47 22.79 -17.74 23.15
CA ILE A 47 22.14 -19.00 22.81
C ILE A 47 21.77 -19.66 24.15
N SER A 48 20.47 -19.74 24.47
CA SER A 48 20.03 -20.53 25.61
C SER A 48 20.15 -22.01 25.27
N ASP A 49 21.17 -22.67 25.78
CA ASP A 49 21.11 -24.11 26.01
C ASP A 49 20.58 -24.36 27.44
N ASP A 50 19.74 -25.38 27.55
CA ASP A 50 19.03 -25.86 28.74
C ASP A 50 19.66 -25.50 30.09
N ARG A 51 18.82 -25.01 31.01
CA ARG A 51 19.12 -24.78 32.45
C ARG A 51 19.59 -26.05 33.21
N LYS A 52 19.80 -27.18 32.53
CA LYS A 52 20.19 -28.47 33.09
C LYS A 52 21.64 -28.88 32.82
N SER A 53 22.43 -28.14 32.03
CA SER A 53 23.84 -28.50 31.80
C SER A 53 24.79 -27.36 32.15
N GLN A 54 25.75 -27.62 33.05
CA GLN A 54 26.85 -26.70 33.43
C GLN A 54 27.92 -26.61 32.33
N ARG A 55 27.55 -26.43 31.06
CA ARG A 55 28.49 -26.16 29.96
C ARG A 55 28.38 -24.68 29.55
N LYS A 56 29.54 -24.05 29.27
CA LYS A 56 29.63 -22.67 28.80
C LYS A 56 28.64 -22.42 27.66
N THR A 57 27.78 -21.43 27.80
CA THR A 57 26.92 -20.93 26.72
C THR A 57 27.79 -20.49 25.56
N SER A 58 27.69 -21.15 24.40
CA SER A 58 28.28 -20.64 23.17
C SER A 58 27.56 -19.35 22.80
N ILE A 59 28.28 -18.24 22.67
CA ILE A 59 27.75 -16.97 22.20
C ILE A 59 28.03 -16.92 20.70
N LYS A 60 26.98 -16.79 19.87
CA LYS A 60 27.17 -16.43 18.46
C LYS A 60 27.25 -14.92 18.37
N GLU A 61 28.24 -14.43 17.65
CA GLU A 61 28.46 -13.01 17.44
C GLU A 61 28.12 -12.66 15.99
N TYR A 62 27.50 -11.49 15.77
CA TYR A 62 27.12 -11.02 14.44
C TYR A 62 27.67 -9.62 14.18
N ILE A 63 28.11 -9.36 12.93
CA ILE A 63 28.56 -8.03 12.49
C ILE A 63 27.34 -7.18 12.15
N ILE A 64 27.26 -6.00 12.77
CA ILE A 64 26.35 -4.92 12.41
C ILE A 64 27.19 -3.78 11.84
N ALA A 65 26.96 -3.41 10.58
CA ALA A 65 27.62 -2.28 9.95
C ALA A 65 26.60 -1.16 9.67
N ARG A 66 26.84 0.02 10.25
CA ARG A 66 25.99 1.20 10.10
C ARG A 66 26.47 2.08 8.96
N PHE A 67 25.58 2.39 8.02
CA PHE A 67 25.82 3.28 6.90
C PHE A 67 25.04 4.58 7.07
N ALA A 68 25.67 5.72 6.80
CA ALA A 68 24.97 6.99 6.77
C ALA A 68 24.57 7.33 5.35
N LEU A 69 23.30 7.63 5.16
CA LEU A 69 22.74 8.09 3.89
C LEU A 69 22.73 9.62 3.85
N ASN A 70 22.50 10.26 5.01
CA ASN A 70 22.81 11.67 5.24
C ASN A 70 23.23 11.90 6.72
N SER A 71 23.20 13.13 7.21
CA SER A 71 23.57 13.48 8.59
C SER A 71 22.71 12.78 9.65
N GLU A 72 21.42 12.57 9.37
CA GLU A 72 20.39 12.15 10.33
C GLU A 72 19.88 10.72 10.09
N VAL A 73 19.94 10.24 8.85
CA VAL A 73 19.40 8.94 8.44
C VAL A 73 20.53 7.96 8.17
N THR A 74 20.47 6.85 8.90
CA THR A 74 21.37 5.71 8.76
C THR A 74 20.60 4.44 8.45
N ILE A 75 21.29 3.43 7.91
CA ILE A 75 20.79 2.07 7.79
C ILE A 75 21.83 1.07 8.32
N ASP A 76 21.39 0.10 9.10
CA ASP A 76 22.24 -0.95 9.65
C ASP A 76 22.12 -2.21 8.78
N LEU A 77 23.25 -2.70 8.25
CA LEU A 77 23.32 -3.96 7.53
C LEU A 77 23.89 -5.03 8.46
N VAL A 78 23.17 -6.14 8.57
CA VAL A 78 23.50 -7.23 9.50
C VAL A 78 23.68 -8.52 8.73
N ASN A 79 24.86 -9.12 8.85
CA ASN A 79 25.13 -10.41 8.20
C ASN A 79 24.80 -11.57 9.14
N PHE A 80 23.81 -12.38 8.77
CA PHE A 80 23.33 -13.53 9.53
C PHE A 80 23.88 -14.85 8.99
N HIS A 81 24.19 -15.73 9.93
CA HIS A 81 24.39 -17.15 9.68
C HIS A 81 23.86 -17.96 10.87
N LEU A 82 22.63 -18.42 10.73
CA LEU A 82 21.92 -19.09 11.82
C LEU A 82 22.36 -20.56 11.95
N HIS A 83 21.71 -21.31 12.84
CA HIS A 83 22.12 -22.69 13.13
C HIS A 83 21.76 -23.62 11.97
N SER A 84 22.72 -24.46 11.54
CA SER A 84 22.47 -25.48 10.53
C SER A 84 21.61 -26.62 11.08
N ASN A 85 21.04 -27.40 10.15
CA ASN A 85 20.15 -28.52 10.46
C ASN A 85 20.84 -29.70 11.16
N HIS A 86 22.17 -29.70 11.29
CA HIS A 86 22.93 -30.76 11.95
C HIS A 86 22.88 -30.71 13.49
N THR A 87 22.21 -29.71 14.07
CA THR A 87 22.09 -29.53 15.53
C THR A 87 20.71 -29.92 16.05
N TYR A 88 20.65 -30.52 17.25
CA TYR A 88 19.37 -30.85 17.91
C TYR A 88 18.58 -29.58 18.22
N ASN A 89 17.27 -29.59 17.94
CA ASN A 89 16.35 -28.43 18.03
C ASN A 89 16.84 -27.19 17.26
N SER A 90 17.47 -27.40 16.09
CA SER A 90 18.01 -26.32 15.25
C SER A 90 16.98 -25.25 14.91
N ASN A 91 15.76 -25.63 14.53
CA ASN A 91 14.66 -24.69 14.25
C ASN A 91 14.29 -23.81 15.45
N GLU A 92 14.16 -24.37 16.66
CA GLU A 92 13.88 -23.59 17.88
C GLU A 92 15.01 -22.61 18.18
N LYS A 93 16.27 -23.04 18.03
CA LYS A 93 17.45 -22.19 18.24
C LYS A 93 17.51 -21.05 17.22
N ARG A 94 17.13 -21.31 15.96
CA ARG A 94 17.02 -20.28 14.91
C ARG A 94 15.93 -19.26 15.25
N CYS A 95 14.72 -19.73 15.59
CA CYS A 95 13.62 -18.85 15.97
C CYS A 95 13.96 -17.98 17.18
N GLN A 96 14.52 -18.56 18.24
CA GLN A 96 14.93 -17.82 19.43
C GLN A 96 15.98 -16.74 19.12
N SER A 97 16.96 -17.07 18.26
CA SER A 97 18.02 -16.13 17.88
C SER A 97 17.45 -14.91 17.14
N LEU A 98 16.57 -15.13 16.17
CA LEU A 98 15.93 -14.05 15.41
C LEU A 98 14.94 -13.26 16.25
N GLU A 99 14.11 -13.93 17.05
CA GLU A 99 13.14 -13.26 17.90
C GLU A 99 13.83 -12.37 18.94
N TYR A 100 14.93 -12.84 19.53
CA TYR A 100 15.75 -12.01 20.41
C TYR A 100 16.29 -10.79 19.66
N PHE A 101 16.79 -10.98 18.43
CA PHE A 101 17.32 -9.89 17.63
C PHE A 101 16.23 -8.84 17.33
N PHE A 102 15.05 -9.27 16.88
CA PHE A 102 13.91 -8.38 16.61
C PHE A 102 13.48 -7.60 17.85
N LYS A 103 13.57 -8.20 19.04
CA LYS A 103 13.21 -7.55 20.32
C LYS A 103 14.28 -6.60 20.86
N THR A 104 15.56 -6.81 20.50
CA THR A 104 16.68 -6.10 21.12
C THR A 104 17.31 -5.04 20.25
N LEU A 105 17.18 -5.15 18.92
CA LEU A 105 17.69 -4.14 18.01
C LEU A 105 16.79 -2.90 18.02
N ASN A 106 17.19 -1.88 18.78
CA ASN A 106 16.45 -0.62 18.92
C ASN A 106 16.82 0.41 17.82
N THR A 107 17.04 -0.05 16.59
CA THR A 107 17.40 0.83 15.47
C THR A 107 16.25 0.85 14.47
N GLN A 108 16.00 2.02 13.87
CA GLN A 108 14.79 2.25 13.08
C GLN A 108 14.91 1.72 11.64
N ASN A 109 16.13 1.62 11.11
CA ASN A 109 16.42 1.25 9.73
C ASN A 109 17.48 0.16 9.70
N TYR A 110 17.09 -1.07 9.42
CA TYR A 110 18.05 -2.17 9.27
C TYR A 110 17.62 -3.22 8.26
N MET A 111 18.59 -3.91 7.70
CA MET A 111 18.40 -5.04 6.81
C MET A 111 19.25 -6.22 7.29
N LEU A 112 18.62 -7.37 7.42
CA LEU A 112 19.28 -8.62 7.74
C LEU A 112 19.51 -9.37 6.43
N MET A 113 20.71 -9.89 6.24
CA MET A 113 21.10 -10.59 5.02
C MET A 113 22.00 -11.76 5.33
N GLY A 114 22.00 -12.78 4.48
CA GLY A 114 22.90 -13.93 4.57
C GLY A 114 22.14 -15.23 4.70
N ASP A 115 22.79 -16.23 5.28
CA ASP A 115 22.30 -17.61 5.36
C ASP A 115 21.49 -17.82 6.65
N PHE A 116 20.18 -17.82 6.50
CA PHE A 116 19.27 -18.03 7.62
C PHE A 116 19.15 -19.51 7.98
N ASN A 117 19.59 -20.45 7.15
CA ASN A 117 19.28 -21.87 7.30
C ASN A 117 17.76 -22.13 7.49
N PHE A 118 16.91 -21.20 7.02
CA PHE A 118 15.47 -21.24 7.17
C PHE A 118 14.86 -22.14 6.10
N GLY A 119 14.05 -23.10 6.50
CA GLY A 119 13.27 -23.90 5.58
C GLY A 119 11.92 -23.24 5.32
N ASP A 120 11.56 -23.02 4.05
CA ASP A 120 10.21 -22.52 3.72
C ASP A 120 9.08 -23.50 4.17
N PHE A 121 9.45 -24.73 4.52
CA PHE A 121 8.52 -25.78 4.99
C PHE A 121 8.42 -25.95 6.52
N ASP A 122 9.24 -25.26 7.33
CA ASP A 122 9.15 -25.39 8.80
C ASP A 122 8.12 -24.42 9.38
N ILE A 123 7.04 -24.98 9.95
CA ILE A 123 5.90 -24.21 10.48
C ILE A 123 6.31 -23.23 11.58
N LYS A 124 7.29 -23.55 12.45
CA LYS A 124 7.70 -22.66 13.54
C LYS A 124 8.41 -21.42 13.02
N GLU A 125 9.26 -21.61 12.01
CA GLU A 125 10.00 -20.54 11.34
C GLU A 125 9.07 -19.63 10.55
N GLN A 126 8.11 -20.22 9.84
CA GLN A 126 7.05 -19.48 9.15
C GLN A 126 6.19 -18.67 10.12
N ASN A 127 5.76 -19.28 11.22
CA ASN A 127 4.98 -18.58 12.24
C ASN A 127 5.73 -17.40 12.87
N LEU A 128 7.05 -17.51 13.07
CA LEU A 128 7.84 -16.39 13.57
C LEU A 128 7.88 -15.23 12.57
N LEU A 129 8.20 -15.50 11.29
CA LEU A 129 8.18 -14.45 10.27
C LEU A 129 6.79 -13.82 10.13
N GLN A 130 5.74 -14.65 10.19
CA GLN A 130 4.35 -14.18 10.17
C GLN A 130 4.02 -13.30 11.38
N THR A 131 4.58 -13.60 12.56
CA THR A 131 4.41 -12.77 13.78
C THR A 131 5.00 -11.38 13.60
N TYR A 132 6.10 -11.25 12.84
CA TYR A 132 6.82 -9.99 12.63
C TYR A 132 6.59 -9.36 11.25
N GLN A 133 5.66 -9.87 10.44
CA GLN A 133 5.46 -9.47 9.04
C GLN A 133 5.22 -7.97 8.82
N HIS A 134 4.69 -7.25 9.82
CA HIS A 134 4.43 -5.80 9.74
C HIS A 134 5.65 -4.92 10.04
N GLN A 135 6.68 -5.55 10.62
CA GLN A 135 7.94 -4.89 10.96
C GLN A 135 9.05 -5.36 10.04
N ILE A 136 8.98 -6.57 9.50
CA ILE A 136 10.07 -7.19 8.74
C ILE A 136 9.51 -7.87 7.50
N HIS A 137 10.09 -7.51 6.37
CA HIS A 137 9.67 -7.89 5.03
C HIS A 137 10.70 -8.86 4.42
N ASP A 138 10.25 -9.98 3.85
CA ASP A 138 11.11 -10.91 3.10
C ASP A 138 11.10 -10.49 1.63
N LEU A 139 12.14 -9.76 1.22
CA LEU A 139 12.16 -9.08 -0.09
C LEU A 139 11.95 -10.03 -1.28
N TRP A 140 12.33 -11.30 -1.16
CA TRP A 140 12.07 -12.27 -2.22
C TRP A 140 10.58 -12.59 -2.34
N ARG A 141 9.90 -12.78 -1.21
CA ARG A 141 8.46 -13.06 -1.15
C ARG A 141 7.62 -11.86 -1.57
N ASP A 142 8.09 -10.67 -1.28
CA ASP A 142 7.41 -9.44 -1.68
C ASP A 142 7.44 -9.23 -3.21
N ILE A 143 8.43 -9.83 -3.88
CA ILE A 143 8.70 -9.64 -5.31
C ILE A 143 8.17 -10.80 -6.15
N TYR A 144 8.33 -12.04 -5.68
CA TYR A 144 8.10 -13.24 -6.46
C TYR A 144 7.01 -14.12 -5.87
N ASP A 145 6.16 -14.66 -6.75
CA ASP A 145 5.32 -15.82 -6.41
C ASP A 145 6.23 -17.02 -6.15
N LEU A 146 6.17 -17.58 -4.93
CA LEU A 146 7.02 -18.68 -4.52
C LEU A 146 6.70 -19.99 -5.23
N ASP A 147 5.48 -20.15 -5.76
CA ASP A 147 5.11 -21.36 -6.50
C ASP A 147 5.79 -21.39 -7.87
N GLU A 148 5.98 -20.22 -8.50
CA GLU A 148 6.70 -20.08 -9.77
C GLU A 148 8.22 -19.90 -9.57
N ASN A 149 8.61 -19.11 -8.57
CA ASN A 149 9.97 -18.67 -8.32
C ASN A 149 10.34 -18.84 -6.84
N PRO A 150 10.57 -20.09 -6.40
CA PRO A 150 10.75 -20.42 -4.98
C PRO A 150 12.05 -19.88 -4.37
N GLY A 151 13.01 -19.42 -5.19
CA GLY A 151 14.23 -18.78 -4.73
C GLY A 151 15.23 -19.72 -4.06
N TYR A 152 15.30 -21.00 -4.44
CA TYR A 152 16.20 -21.97 -3.82
C TYR A 152 17.68 -21.59 -4.02
N THR A 153 18.34 -21.18 -2.94
CA THR A 153 19.79 -20.97 -2.91
C THR A 153 20.56 -22.25 -2.58
N PHE A 154 19.87 -23.23 -2.00
CA PHE A 154 20.37 -24.59 -1.83
C PHE A 154 19.47 -25.57 -2.59
N ASP A 155 19.97 -26.17 -3.67
CA ASP A 155 19.14 -27.03 -4.54
C ASP A 155 19.85 -28.33 -4.93
N PRO A 156 19.75 -29.41 -4.13
CA PRO A 156 20.33 -30.73 -4.45
C PRO A 156 19.83 -31.36 -5.76
N SER A 157 18.69 -30.90 -6.29
CA SER A 157 18.14 -31.41 -7.54
C SER A 157 18.90 -30.88 -8.77
N ARG A 158 19.39 -29.64 -8.71
CA ARG A 158 20.09 -28.95 -9.80
C ARG A 158 21.58 -28.73 -9.56
N ASN A 159 22.01 -28.70 -8.30
CA ASN A 159 23.39 -28.48 -7.90
C ASN A 159 24.07 -29.79 -7.45
N ILE A 160 25.16 -30.14 -8.10
CA ILE A 160 25.91 -31.38 -7.83
C ILE A 160 26.65 -31.29 -6.49
N CYS A 161 27.23 -30.13 -6.18
CA CYS A 161 27.98 -29.91 -4.95
C CYS A 161 27.08 -30.05 -3.73
N SER A 162 25.88 -29.45 -3.73
CA SER A 162 24.91 -29.59 -2.63
C SER A 162 24.44 -31.02 -2.46
N ARG A 163 24.24 -31.76 -3.55
CA ARG A 163 23.86 -33.17 -3.49
C ARG A 163 24.94 -34.04 -2.84
N ILE A 164 26.21 -33.67 -2.98
CA ILE A 164 27.34 -34.39 -2.35
C ILE A 164 27.47 -34.01 -0.88
N THR A 165 27.23 -32.74 -0.52
CA THR A 165 27.43 -32.23 0.84
C THR A 165 26.21 -32.41 1.75
N SER A 166 25.04 -32.75 1.21
CA SER A 166 23.80 -32.91 1.97
C SER A 166 23.46 -34.35 2.33
N ASP A 167 22.98 -34.56 3.56
CA ASP A 167 22.31 -35.78 3.98
C ASP A 167 20.82 -35.82 3.54
N PHE A 168 20.26 -34.68 3.10
CA PHE A 168 18.84 -34.52 2.76
C PHE A 168 18.64 -33.91 1.36
N PRO A 169 17.80 -34.50 0.49
CA PRO A 169 17.65 -34.05 -0.90
C PRO A 169 16.66 -32.88 -1.07
N LEU A 170 16.44 -32.06 -0.04
CA LEU A 170 15.46 -30.98 -0.09
C LEU A 170 16.07 -29.68 -0.62
N SER A 171 15.40 -29.07 -1.60
CA SER A 171 15.73 -27.73 -2.09
C SER A 171 15.13 -26.68 -1.15
N LEU A 172 15.96 -25.73 -0.73
CA LEU A 172 15.63 -24.78 0.34
C LEU A 172 16.13 -23.37 -0.02
N ARG A 173 15.36 -22.35 0.37
CA ARG A 173 15.77 -20.95 0.33
C ARG A 173 16.40 -20.55 1.66
N LEU A 174 17.70 -20.82 1.75
CA LEU A 174 18.47 -20.58 2.96
C LEU A 174 18.88 -19.11 3.07
N ASP A 175 19.26 -18.49 1.95
CA ASP A 175 19.68 -17.09 1.89
C ASP A 175 18.50 -16.14 1.75
N ARG A 176 18.51 -15.06 2.54
CA ARG A 176 17.40 -14.10 2.60
C ARG A 176 17.89 -12.68 2.74
N TYR A 177 17.09 -11.75 2.24
CA TYR A 177 17.12 -10.34 2.62
C TYR A 177 15.85 -10.03 3.38
N LEU A 178 15.96 -9.84 4.70
CA LEU A 178 14.87 -9.39 5.55
C LEU A 178 15.04 -7.90 5.84
N LEU A 179 14.13 -7.07 5.35
CA LEU A 179 14.20 -5.62 5.52
C LEU A 179 13.23 -5.18 6.62
N HIS A 180 13.73 -4.46 7.63
CA HIS A 180 12.86 -3.85 8.62
C HIS A 180 12.09 -2.68 8.03
N ARG A 181 10.90 -2.40 8.56
CA ARG A 181 10.11 -1.21 8.26
C ARG A 181 11.00 0.02 8.43
N LEU A 182 11.17 0.76 7.35
CA LEU A 182 12.08 1.89 7.32
C LEU A 182 11.38 3.18 7.77
N HIS A 183 12.10 3.97 8.57
CA HIS A 183 11.70 5.30 9.02
C HIS A 183 12.47 6.37 8.25
N ASN A 184 11.72 7.31 7.66
CA ASN A 184 12.24 8.42 6.85
C ASN A 184 13.14 7.98 5.70
N LEU A 185 12.95 6.75 5.24
CA LEU A 185 13.76 6.14 4.21
C LEU A 185 12.87 5.28 3.33
N SER A 186 12.87 5.56 2.02
CA SER A 186 12.27 4.68 1.02
C SER A 186 13.34 3.87 0.31
N TYR A 187 12.90 2.83 -0.38
CA TYR A 187 13.76 2.02 -1.20
C TYR A 187 13.05 1.56 -2.47
N SER A 188 13.82 1.42 -3.54
CA SER A 188 13.42 0.72 -4.76
C SER A 188 14.40 -0.41 -5.05
N ILE A 189 13.89 -1.54 -5.51
CA ILE A 189 14.70 -2.71 -5.88
C ILE A 189 14.87 -2.72 -7.39
N GLU A 190 16.12 -2.64 -7.84
CA GLU A 190 16.45 -2.69 -9.26
C GLU A 190 16.59 -4.14 -9.72
N HIS A 191 17.27 -4.96 -8.91
CA HIS A 191 17.49 -6.37 -9.19
C HIS A 191 17.50 -7.19 -7.89
N LEU A 192 16.85 -8.35 -7.92
CA LEU A 192 16.95 -9.37 -6.89
C LEU A 192 16.98 -10.75 -7.56
N ASN A 193 18.17 -11.34 -7.71
CA ASN A 193 18.41 -12.53 -8.51
C ASN A 193 19.27 -13.56 -7.79
N ILE A 194 19.11 -14.83 -8.15
CA ILE A 194 20.06 -15.89 -7.81
C ILE A 194 21.24 -15.84 -8.79
N VAL A 195 22.46 -15.91 -8.27
CA VAL A 195 23.71 -15.90 -9.04
C VAL A 195 24.60 -17.09 -8.66
N GLY A 196 25.60 -17.38 -9.50
CA GLY A 196 26.46 -18.56 -9.33
C GLY A 196 25.84 -19.85 -9.87
N LEU A 197 24.85 -19.75 -10.75
CA LEU A 197 24.22 -20.89 -11.43
C LEU A 197 25.16 -21.57 -12.43
N GLU A 198 26.18 -20.86 -12.91
CA GLU A 198 27.17 -21.35 -13.87
C GLU A 198 27.95 -22.55 -13.33
N THR A 199 28.31 -23.44 -14.24
CA THR A 199 29.14 -24.60 -13.93
C THR A 199 30.52 -24.47 -14.54
N ILE A 200 31.50 -25.06 -13.85
CA ILE A 200 32.88 -25.17 -14.31
C ILE A 200 33.05 -26.54 -14.98
N VAL A 201 33.68 -26.55 -16.15
CA VAL A 201 34.07 -27.79 -16.84
C VAL A 201 35.20 -28.47 -16.06
N ILE A 202 34.98 -29.69 -15.59
CA ILE A 202 36.05 -30.51 -15.00
C ILE A 202 36.64 -31.45 -16.05
N ASP A 203 35.82 -31.93 -16.99
CA ASP A 203 36.23 -32.87 -18.02
C ASP A 203 35.61 -32.47 -19.36
N SER A 204 36.45 -31.96 -20.27
CA SER A 204 36.01 -31.49 -21.59
C SER A 204 35.69 -32.61 -22.57
N ILE A 205 36.20 -33.83 -22.33
CA ILE A 205 36.02 -34.98 -23.23
C ILE A 205 34.64 -35.61 -22.99
N ASP A 206 34.27 -35.77 -21.71
CA ASP A 206 32.97 -36.32 -21.30
C ASP A 206 31.91 -35.24 -21.03
N ASN A 207 32.23 -33.97 -21.30
CA ASN A 207 31.37 -32.81 -21.03
C ASN A 207 30.84 -32.79 -19.58
N LYS A 208 31.71 -33.08 -18.59
CA LYS A 208 31.34 -33.05 -17.17
C LYS A 208 31.54 -31.66 -16.59
N HIS A 209 30.49 -31.21 -15.93
CA HIS A 209 30.39 -29.88 -15.32
C HIS A 209 30.12 -30.01 -13.82
N ILE A 210 30.61 -29.06 -13.03
CA ILE A 210 30.32 -28.95 -11.60
C ILE A 210 29.92 -27.52 -11.25
N ASN A 211 29.03 -27.35 -10.27
CA ASN A 211 28.71 -26.04 -9.74
C ASN A 211 29.90 -25.46 -8.97
N GLN A 212 30.02 -24.13 -8.95
CA GLN A 212 31.12 -23.43 -8.28
C GLN A 212 31.11 -23.58 -6.75
N SER A 213 29.93 -23.85 -6.18
CA SER A 213 29.67 -23.93 -4.74
C SER A 213 28.47 -24.86 -4.49
N ASP A 214 28.33 -25.37 -3.27
CA ASP A 214 27.12 -26.09 -2.84
C ASP A 214 25.94 -25.16 -2.53
N HIS A 215 26.18 -23.86 -2.47
CA HIS A 215 25.15 -22.83 -2.41
C HIS A 215 25.25 -21.88 -3.60
N TYR A 216 24.11 -21.54 -4.19
CA TYR A 216 23.97 -20.36 -5.01
C TYR A 216 23.92 -19.12 -4.12
N ALA A 217 24.26 -17.96 -4.68
CA ALA A 217 24.22 -16.70 -3.93
C ALA A 217 22.99 -15.88 -4.32
N LEU A 218 22.51 -15.05 -3.40
CA LEU A 218 21.46 -14.08 -3.67
C LEU A 218 22.09 -12.71 -3.88
N GLN A 219 21.73 -12.03 -4.99
CA GLN A 219 22.21 -10.70 -5.32
C GLN A 219 21.05 -9.70 -5.27
N LEU A 220 21.20 -8.66 -4.44
CA LEU A 220 20.29 -7.53 -4.35
C LEU A 220 20.97 -6.24 -4.81
N ILE A 221 20.32 -5.51 -5.72
CA ILE A 221 20.62 -4.12 -6.07
C ILE A 221 19.44 -3.28 -5.61
N ILE A 222 19.67 -2.47 -4.58
CA ILE A 222 18.66 -1.68 -3.89
C ILE A 222 19.12 -0.23 -3.77
N ASN A 223 18.20 0.70 -4.05
CA ASN A 223 18.44 2.14 -3.97
C ASN A 223 17.69 2.71 -2.77
N PHE A 224 18.43 3.19 -1.77
CA PHE A 224 17.85 3.86 -0.62
C PHE A 224 17.75 5.37 -0.83
N ARG A 225 16.62 5.97 -0.47
CA ARG A 225 16.38 7.41 -0.62
C ARG A 225 15.84 8.00 0.67
N VAL A 226 16.55 9.01 1.17
CA VAL A 226 16.14 9.71 2.38
C VAL A 226 14.93 10.58 2.07
N ARG A 227 13.85 10.36 2.82
CA ARG A 227 12.66 11.20 2.72
C ARG A 227 12.91 12.52 3.45
N SER A 228 12.55 13.61 2.79
CA SER A 228 12.61 14.95 3.36
C SER A 228 11.24 15.60 3.35
N ILE A 229 11.03 16.56 4.26
CA ILE A 229 9.88 17.44 4.24
C ILE A 229 10.15 18.62 3.30
N SER A 230 9.12 19.06 2.59
CA SER A 230 9.15 20.14 1.63
C SER A 230 8.05 21.14 1.89
N HIS A 231 8.41 22.41 2.01
CA HIS A 231 7.46 23.53 2.08
C HIS A 231 6.69 23.73 0.77
N CYS A 232 7.15 23.12 -0.33
CA CYS A 232 6.47 23.11 -1.63
C CYS A 232 5.39 22.01 -1.74
N SER A 233 5.03 21.36 -0.63
CA SER A 233 3.99 20.32 -0.59
C SER A 233 3.11 20.47 0.65
N ALA A 234 1.81 20.23 0.50
CA ALA A 234 0.85 20.28 1.59
C ALA A 234 -0.30 19.30 1.39
N LEU A 235 -0.82 18.74 2.48
CA LEU A 235 -2.15 18.11 2.49
C LEU A 235 -3.17 19.12 3.01
N SER A 236 -4.24 19.34 2.23
CA SER A 236 -5.23 20.36 2.56
C SER A 236 -6.65 19.96 2.16
N PHE A 237 -7.64 20.47 2.87
CA PHE A 237 -9.00 20.57 2.36
C PHE A 237 -9.16 21.81 1.50
N MET A 238 -9.99 21.71 0.47
CA MET A 238 -10.33 22.83 -0.40
C MET A 238 -11.85 22.91 -0.53
N PRO A 239 -12.45 24.12 -0.41
CA PRO A 239 -13.85 24.30 -0.72
C PRO A 239 -14.07 24.13 -2.23
N PRO A 240 -15.29 23.76 -2.66
CA PRO A 240 -15.64 23.72 -4.08
C PRO A 240 -15.61 25.13 -4.69
N MET A 241 -15.32 25.22 -5.98
CA MET A 241 -15.05 26.50 -6.65
C MET A 241 -16.20 27.49 -6.64
N ASN A 242 -17.45 27.01 -6.61
CA ASN A 242 -18.64 27.86 -6.54
C ASN A 242 -18.67 28.74 -5.28
N ILE A 243 -17.91 28.40 -4.24
CA ILE A 243 -17.81 29.16 -2.98
C ILE A 243 -16.57 30.07 -2.96
N TRP A 244 -15.62 29.87 -3.88
CA TRP A 244 -14.37 30.63 -3.90
C TRP A 244 -14.56 32.13 -4.00
N PRO A 245 -15.47 32.70 -4.82
CA PRO A 245 -15.64 34.15 -4.93
C PRO A 245 -15.84 34.84 -3.58
N SER A 246 -16.65 34.24 -2.69
CA SER A 246 -16.94 34.77 -1.36
C SER A 246 -15.75 34.73 -0.40
N ILE A 247 -14.81 33.80 -0.60
CA ILE A 247 -13.59 33.68 0.22
C ILE A 247 -12.48 34.56 -0.35
N GLN A 248 -12.30 34.47 -1.67
CA GLN A 248 -11.23 35.13 -2.40
C GLN A 248 -11.38 36.65 -2.40
N SER A 249 -12.60 37.20 -2.31
CA SER A 249 -12.82 38.64 -2.15
C SER A 249 -12.14 39.23 -0.91
N PHE A 250 -11.96 38.43 0.15
CA PHE A 250 -11.18 38.82 1.31
C PHE A 250 -9.69 38.64 1.08
N ARG A 251 -9.29 37.47 0.55
CA ARG A 251 -7.88 37.12 0.35
C ARG A 251 -7.18 38.03 -0.64
N GLU A 252 -7.82 38.37 -1.76
CA GLU A 252 -7.27 39.29 -2.77
C GLU A 252 -6.83 40.63 -2.16
N LYS A 253 -7.55 41.09 -1.11
CA LYS A 253 -7.28 42.38 -0.47
C LYS A 253 -6.31 42.30 0.70
N TYR A 254 -6.25 41.17 1.41
CA TYR A 254 -5.58 41.08 2.71
C TYR A 254 -4.56 39.95 2.84
N ASP A 255 -4.50 39.00 1.91
CA ASP A 255 -3.58 37.86 1.94
C ASP A 255 -2.48 38.06 0.87
N PRO A 256 -1.22 38.36 1.27
CA PRO A 256 -0.13 38.50 0.31
C PRO A 256 0.17 37.21 -0.46
N LEU A 257 -0.25 36.05 0.07
CA LEU A 257 -0.08 34.74 -0.54
C LEU A 257 -1.28 34.33 -1.41
N PHE A 258 -2.22 35.25 -1.68
CA PHE A 258 -3.42 35.03 -2.49
C PHE A 258 -3.13 34.35 -3.84
N HIS A 259 -2.11 34.81 -4.56
CA HIS A 259 -1.75 34.26 -5.87
C HIS A 259 -1.02 32.91 -5.79
N GLN A 260 -0.42 32.60 -4.64
CA GLN A 260 0.33 31.36 -4.44
C GLN A 260 -0.59 30.21 -4.02
N TRP A 261 -1.54 30.48 -3.13
CA TRP A 261 -2.40 29.45 -2.54
C TRP A 261 -3.85 29.56 -2.99
N PRO A 262 -4.51 28.46 -3.38
CA PRO A 262 -5.97 28.45 -3.46
C PRO A 262 -6.59 28.57 -2.05
N PRO A 263 -7.90 28.85 -1.92
CA PRO A 263 -8.59 28.76 -0.63
C PRO A 263 -8.44 27.34 -0.06
N HIS A 264 -7.94 27.22 1.16
CA HIS A 264 -7.61 25.91 1.73
C HIS A 264 -7.66 25.90 3.26
N ILE A 265 -7.74 24.71 3.84
CA ILE A 265 -7.50 24.42 5.25
C ILE A 265 -6.38 23.40 5.30
N ASN A 266 -5.21 23.76 5.84
CA ASN A 266 -4.08 22.84 5.91
C ASN A 266 -4.31 21.76 6.97
N LEU A 267 -4.05 20.51 6.58
CA LEU A 267 -3.93 19.37 7.47
C LEU A 267 -2.46 19.18 7.86
N LEU A 268 -1.59 19.00 6.87
CA LEU A 268 -0.14 18.86 7.08
C LEU A 268 0.61 19.78 6.12
N TRP A 269 1.34 20.75 6.68
CA TRP A 269 2.28 21.60 5.95
C TRP A 269 3.42 22.04 6.87
N PRO A 270 4.70 21.92 6.48
CA PRO A 270 5.19 21.26 5.25
C PRO A 270 4.83 19.76 5.22
N PHE A 271 4.79 19.17 4.03
CA PHE A 271 4.55 17.73 3.84
C PHE A 271 5.76 17.05 3.17
N PHE A 272 5.65 15.81 2.68
CA PHE A 272 6.76 15.09 2.06
C PHE A 272 7.20 15.70 0.72
N ASP A 273 8.49 15.61 0.42
CA ASP A 273 9.01 15.97 -0.89
C ASP A 273 8.68 14.91 -1.95
N PHE A 274 7.77 15.22 -2.88
CA PHE A 274 7.27 14.30 -3.92
C PHE A 274 8.17 14.24 -5.17
N ASN A 275 9.46 13.97 -4.99
CA ASN A 275 10.41 13.89 -6.11
C ASN A 275 10.42 12.53 -6.81
N ASP A 276 9.76 11.51 -6.27
CA ASP A 276 9.57 10.21 -6.91
C ASP A 276 8.10 9.80 -6.86
N ALA A 277 7.37 10.16 -7.92
CA ALA A 277 5.93 9.97 -7.98
C ALA A 277 5.51 8.52 -7.71
N GLU A 278 6.29 7.53 -8.16
CA GLU A 278 5.90 6.12 -8.05
C GLU A 278 6.10 5.56 -6.63
N ASP A 279 7.25 5.83 -6.01
CA ASP A 279 7.51 5.41 -4.62
C ASP A 279 6.56 6.12 -3.65
N ASP A 280 6.18 7.36 -3.96
CA ASP A 280 5.32 8.18 -3.12
C ASP A 280 3.84 7.76 -3.24
N GLU A 281 3.39 7.32 -4.41
CA GLU A 281 2.05 6.74 -4.58
C GLU A 281 1.83 5.52 -3.69
N GLU A 282 2.77 4.55 -3.72
CA GLU A 282 2.62 3.30 -2.98
C GLU A 282 2.85 3.48 -1.47
N ASN A 283 3.78 4.33 -1.07
CA ASN A 283 4.21 4.40 0.34
C ASN A 283 3.70 5.63 1.10
N ILE A 284 2.98 6.55 0.45
CA ILE A 284 2.40 7.76 1.08
C ILE A 284 0.92 7.87 0.73
N LEU A 285 0.61 7.93 -0.56
CA LEU A 285 -0.75 8.24 -1.00
C LEU A 285 -1.70 7.06 -0.85
N LEU A 286 -1.23 5.84 -1.10
CA LEU A 286 -2.01 4.62 -0.91
C LEU A 286 -2.35 4.35 0.57
N PRO A 287 -1.41 4.40 1.54
CA PRO A 287 -1.76 4.33 2.96
C PRO A 287 -2.78 5.40 3.37
N LEU A 288 -2.61 6.63 2.88
CA LEU A 288 -3.57 7.71 3.12
C LEU A 288 -4.94 7.38 2.52
N ARG A 289 -4.99 6.87 1.28
CA ARG A 289 -6.24 6.47 0.63
C ARG A 289 -6.94 5.35 1.40
N LEU A 290 -6.22 4.33 1.84
CA LEU A 290 -6.78 3.20 2.61
C LEU A 290 -7.35 3.67 3.95
N LEU A 291 -6.69 4.63 4.63
CA LEU A 291 -7.25 5.28 5.81
C LEU A 291 -8.55 6.02 5.45
N LEU A 292 -8.52 6.89 4.43
CA LEU A 292 -9.68 7.72 4.05
C LEU A 292 -10.88 6.92 3.53
N ALA A 293 -10.64 5.73 2.97
CA ALA A 293 -11.70 4.81 2.56
C ALA A 293 -12.60 4.36 3.73
N GLN A 294 -12.10 4.44 4.96
CA GLN A 294 -12.85 4.13 6.18
C GLN A 294 -13.70 5.31 6.68
N TYR A 295 -13.41 6.53 6.19
CA TYR A 295 -14.13 7.74 6.57
C TYR A 295 -15.22 8.04 5.56
N LYS A 296 -16.38 8.49 6.06
CA LYS A 296 -17.41 9.05 5.22
C LYS A 296 -17.07 10.49 4.88
N SER A 297 -17.37 10.89 3.64
CA SER A 297 -17.41 12.32 3.29
C SER A 297 -18.30 13.08 4.28
N PHE A 298 -17.93 14.33 4.58
CA PHE A 298 -18.60 15.16 5.59
C PHE A 298 -18.65 16.61 5.15
N ASP A 299 -19.48 17.42 5.81
CA ASP A 299 -19.56 18.86 5.53
C ASP A 299 -18.75 19.65 6.57
N ILE A 300 -17.94 20.59 6.09
CA ILE A 300 -17.34 21.62 6.94
C ILE A 300 -18.28 22.81 7.03
N LYS A 301 -18.45 23.34 8.25
CA LYS A 301 -19.19 24.59 8.51
C LYS A 301 -18.27 25.64 9.09
N ILE A 302 -18.28 26.82 8.49
CA ILE A 302 -17.58 28.03 8.91
C ILE A 302 -18.64 29.05 9.32
N ASN A 303 -18.58 29.50 10.57
CA ASN A 303 -19.59 30.40 11.14
C ASN A 303 -19.00 31.74 11.61
N GLU A 304 -17.69 31.83 11.80
CA GLU A 304 -17.05 33.03 12.33
C GLU A 304 -15.71 33.35 11.66
N ILE A 305 -15.35 34.63 11.70
CA ILE A 305 -14.01 35.11 11.36
C ILE A 305 -13.30 35.43 12.67
N ASP A 306 -12.13 34.84 12.86
CA ASP A 306 -11.32 35.03 14.06
C ASP A 306 -9.89 35.45 13.70
N SER A 307 -9.08 35.75 14.70
CA SER A 307 -7.76 36.33 14.54
C SER A 307 -6.77 35.77 15.55
N LEU A 308 -5.59 35.36 15.08
CA LEU A 308 -4.45 35.06 15.93
C LEU A 308 -3.63 36.35 16.10
N GLU A 309 -3.70 36.94 17.29
CA GLU A 309 -3.07 38.24 17.54
C GLU A 309 -1.55 38.19 17.45
N ASN A 310 -0.94 37.10 17.94
CA ASN A 310 0.52 36.90 17.95
C ASN A 310 1.10 36.67 16.55
N ALA A 311 0.31 36.08 15.65
CA ALA A 311 0.72 35.78 14.28
C ALA A 311 0.26 36.82 13.26
N HIS A 312 -0.54 37.80 13.69
CA HIS A 312 -1.18 38.81 12.82
C HIS A 312 -2.00 38.20 11.66
N ILE A 313 -2.56 37.01 11.87
CA ILE A 313 -3.37 36.26 10.90
C ILE A 313 -4.85 36.44 11.21
N THR A 314 -5.65 36.73 10.20
CA THR A 314 -7.12 36.64 10.26
C THR A 314 -7.57 35.44 9.43
N TYR A 315 -8.47 34.65 9.97
CA TYR A 315 -8.88 33.38 9.37
C TYR A 315 -10.38 33.13 9.57
N MET A 316 -10.94 32.34 8.66
CA MET A 316 -12.25 31.75 8.82
C MET A 316 -12.14 30.52 9.74
N LYS A 317 -12.93 30.54 10.81
CA LYS A 317 -12.92 29.50 11.85
C LYS A 317 -14.07 28.53 11.64
N LEU A 318 -13.74 27.25 11.77
CA LEU A 318 -14.69 26.17 11.70
C LEU A 318 -15.53 26.15 12.98
N ASN A 319 -16.79 25.72 12.88
CA ASN A 319 -17.59 25.47 14.08
C ASN A 319 -16.99 24.34 14.93
N GLU A 320 -17.46 24.18 16.17
CA GLU A 320 -16.92 23.21 17.13
C GLU A 320 -16.92 21.78 16.58
N ASN A 321 -18.06 21.32 16.04
CA ASN A 321 -18.19 19.96 15.49
C ASN A 321 -17.21 19.70 14.33
N SER A 322 -17.09 20.63 13.38
CA SER A 322 -16.15 20.47 12.26
C SER A 322 -14.70 20.51 12.75
N THR A 323 -14.40 21.35 13.75
CA THR A 323 -13.07 21.46 14.35
C THR A 323 -12.65 20.17 15.03
N GLU A 324 -13.51 19.57 15.84
CA GLU A 324 -13.22 18.32 16.56
C GLU A 324 -13.02 17.15 15.59
N TYR A 325 -13.89 17.03 14.58
CA TYR A 325 -13.77 16.00 13.56
C TYR A 325 -12.47 16.10 12.76
N VAL A 326 -12.11 17.31 12.31
CA VAL A 326 -10.87 17.56 11.56
C VAL A 326 -9.63 17.32 12.42
N LYS A 327 -9.67 17.65 13.72
CA LYS A 327 -8.58 17.32 14.65
C LYS A 327 -8.41 15.81 14.84
N GLN A 328 -9.50 15.07 15.01
CA GLN A 328 -9.43 13.61 15.13
C GLN A 328 -8.83 12.98 13.87
N LEU A 329 -9.27 13.43 12.69
CA LEU A 329 -8.73 12.97 11.42
C LEU A 329 -7.24 13.32 11.27
N TYR A 330 -6.84 14.54 11.65
CA TYR A 330 -5.44 14.97 11.64
C TYR A 330 -4.55 14.04 12.48
N GLU A 331 -4.97 13.68 13.70
CA GLU A 331 -4.20 12.78 14.56
C GLU A 331 -4.05 11.38 13.93
N ASN A 332 -5.11 10.86 13.32
CA ASN A 332 -5.07 9.55 12.66
C ASN A 332 -4.19 9.57 11.39
N ILE A 333 -4.23 10.66 10.61
CA ILE A 333 -3.32 10.85 9.47
C ILE A 333 -1.86 10.98 9.95
N LYS A 334 -1.62 11.64 11.09
CA LYS A 334 -0.26 11.77 11.63
C LYS A 334 0.33 10.42 12.05
N GLN A 335 -0.51 9.47 12.51
CA GLN A 335 -0.08 8.15 12.95
C GLN A 335 0.38 7.23 11.80
N ILE A 336 -0.21 7.37 10.60
CA ILE A 336 0.19 6.56 9.44
C ILE A 336 1.56 6.98 8.87
N PHE A 337 2.07 8.16 9.24
CA PHE A 337 3.38 8.66 8.84
C PHE A 337 4.40 8.62 9.99
N PRO A 338 5.71 8.52 9.72
CA PRO A 338 6.72 8.46 10.79
C PRO A 338 6.65 9.67 11.73
N GLN A 339 6.43 9.41 13.02
CA GLN A 339 6.03 10.37 14.06
C GLN A 339 6.99 11.55 14.34
N ASN A 340 8.15 11.61 13.68
CA ASN A 340 9.19 12.62 13.94
C ASN A 340 9.22 13.77 12.91
N LEU A 341 8.34 13.77 11.90
CA LEU A 341 8.40 14.75 10.79
C LEU A 341 7.49 15.98 10.96
N PHE A 342 6.46 15.89 11.80
CA PHE A 342 5.48 16.97 12.00
C PHE A 342 5.50 17.40 13.47
N ASP A 343 5.63 18.73 13.70
CA ASP A 343 5.99 19.37 14.97
C ASP A 343 5.44 18.72 16.26
N LYS A 344 6.24 18.85 17.32
CA LYS A 344 5.98 18.32 18.68
C LYS A 344 4.93 19.11 19.47
N GLU A 345 4.44 20.24 18.96
CA GLU A 345 3.44 21.05 19.67
C GLU A 345 2.02 20.58 19.33
N ASN A 346 1.29 20.11 20.35
CA ASN A 346 -0.05 19.50 20.28
C ASN A 346 -1.21 20.45 19.92
N ASN A 347 -0.93 21.61 19.30
CA ASN A 347 -1.95 22.64 19.05
C ASN A 347 -2.23 22.79 17.55
N TYR A 348 -2.74 21.74 16.91
CA TYR A 348 -3.30 21.85 15.57
C TYR A 348 -4.59 22.68 15.60
N HIS A 349 -4.67 23.71 14.76
CA HIS A 349 -5.81 24.63 14.66
C HIS A 349 -6.30 24.70 13.21
N PRO A 350 -7.31 23.88 12.82
CA PRO A 350 -7.82 23.90 11.46
C PRO A 350 -8.49 25.25 11.18
N CYS A 351 -7.96 25.98 10.20
CA CYS A 351 -8.47 27.28 9.80
C CYS A 351 -8.15 27.58 8.34
N MET A 352 -8.91 28.50 7.76
CA MET A 352 -8.66 29.03 6.42
C MET A 352 -8.21 30.48 6.52
N THR A 353 -6.93 30.74 6.25
CA THR A 353 -6.38 32.10 6.31
C THR A 353 -7.01 32.97 5.24
N ILE A 354 -7.49 34.15 5.66
CA ILE A 354 -8.07 35.15 4.75
C ILE A 354 -7.29 36.47 4.73
N GLY A 355 -6.33 36.66 5.62
CA GLY A 355 -5.44 37.81 5.58
C GLY A 355 -4.28 37.74 6.56
N LEU A 356 -3.15 38.35 6.17
CA LEU A 356 -1.94 38.50 6.95
C LEU A 356 -1.60 39.98 7.07
N PHE A 357 -1.42 40.48 8.29
CA PHE A 357 -1.29 41.90 8.57
C PHE A 357 0.11 42.23 9.12
N ASP A 358 0.60 43.42 8.80
CA ASP A 358 1.88 43.96 9.30
C ASP A 358 1.80 44.46 10.75
N SER A 359 0.59 44.61 11.30
CA SER A 359 0.38 45.12 12.66
C SER A 359 -0.97 44.71 13.25
N ARG A 360 -0.97 44.47 14.56
CA ARG A 360 -2.18 44.17 15.35
C ARG A 360 -3.26 45.25 15.23
N LYS A 361 -2.88 46.53 15.09
CA LYS A 361 -3.84 47.64 14.95
C LYS A 361 -4.67 47.51 13.67
N LYS A 362 -4.03 47.22 12.53
CA LYS A 362 -4.72 47.02 11.26
C LYS A 362 -5.57 45.74 11.27
N GLN A 363 -5.04 44.66 11.84
CA GLN A 363 -5.78 43.41 12.03
C GLN A 363 -7.07 43.64 12.82
N ASN A 364 -7.00 44.30 13.99
CA ASN A 364 -8.16 44.55 14.84
C ASN A 364 -9.18 45.50 14.20
N GLN A 365 -8.70 46.55 13.52
CA GLN A 365 -9.56 47.46 12.77
C GLN A 365 -10.28 46.75 11.62
N MET A 366 -9.64 45.76 11.00
CA MET A 366 -10.25 44.99 9.92
C MET A 366 -11.19 43.91 10.45
N LYS A 367 -10.82 43.21 11.53
CA LYS A 367 -11.67 42.20 12.17
C LYS A 367 -13.04 42.75 12.56
N SER A 368 -13.12 43.99 13.05
CA SER A 368 -14.39 44.62 13.39
C SER A 368 -15.28 44.97 12.17
N LEU A 369 -14.70 45.02 10.97
CA LEU A 369 -15.40 45.26 9.70
C LEU A 369 -15.73 43.96 8.96
N LEU A 370 -14.99 42.88 9.23
CA LEU A 370 -15.18 41.58 8.61
C LEU A 370 -16.20 40.77 9.42
N THR A 371 -17.41 40.66 8.89
CA THR A 371 -18.42 39.71 9.39
C THR A 371 -18.84 38.79 8.25
N LEU A 372 -19.00 37.51 8.58
CA LEU A 372 -19.67 36.57 7.68
C LEU A 372 -21.14 36.94 7.63
N ALA A 373 -21.62 37.37 6.46
CA ALA A 373 -23.04 37.67 6.26
C ALA A 373 -23.91 36.42 6.48
N GLU A 374 -23.43 35.27 6.03
CA GLU A 374 -24.05 33.96 6.25
C GLU A 374 -22.96 32.90 6.53
N PRO A 375 -23.27 31.85 7.33
CA PRO A 375 -22.35 30.73 7.50
C PRO A 375 -22.05 30.03 6.17
N ILE A 376 -20.78 29.70 5.94
CA ILE A 376 -20.34 28.96 4.75
C ILE A 376 -20.35 27.47 5.11
N GLN A 377 -21.02 26.66 4.30
CA GLN A 377 -21.02 25.20 4.42
C GLN A 377 -20.64 24.57 3.08
N PHE A 378 -19.75 23.58 3.11
CA PHE A 378 -19.36 22.85 1.92
C PHE A 378 -18.95 21.41 2.21
N PRO A 379 -19.13 20.50 1.24
CA PRO A 379 -18.73 19.11 1.40
C PRO A 379 -17.23 18.93 1.21
N VAL A 380 -16.65 18.07 2.05
CA VAL A 380 -15.31 17.54 1.92
C VAL A 380 -15.41 16.13 1.36
N ARG A 381 -15.00 16.01 0.09
CA ARG A 381 -14.96 14.74 -0.66
C ARG A 381 -13.53 14.22 -0.87
N TYR A 382 -12.55 15.11 -0.81
CA TYR A 382 -11.15 14.79 -1.07
C TYR A 382 -10.22 15.52 -0.09
N ILE A 383 -9.14 14.85 0.30
CA ILE A 383 -7.90 15.53 0.70
C ILE A 383 -7.12 15.84 -0.57
N HIS A 384 -6.61 17.07 -0.68
CA HIS A 384 -5.83 17.51 -1.83
C HIS A 384 -4.35 17.51 -1.46
N LEU A 385 -3.52 16.84 -2.26
CA LEU A 385 -2.08 17.07 -2.23
C LEU A 385 -1.80 18.29 -3.10
N LEU A 386 -1.42 19.39 -2.46
CA LEU A 386 -0.98 20.60 -3.12
C LEU A 386 0.52 20.57 -3.33
N ARG A 387 0.97 20.96 -4.52
CA ARG A 387 2.39 21.01 -4.88
C ARG A 387 2.76 22.30 -5.59
N GLN A 388 3.97 22.78 -5.32
CA GLN A 388 4.63 23.87 -6.02
C GLN A 388 5.85 23.30 -6.76
N THR A 389 6.06 23.68 -8.03
CA THR A 389 7.19 23.15 -8.83
C THR A 389 8.54 23.78 -8.47
N SER A 390 8.54 24.94 -7.83
CA SER A 390 9.73 25.63 -7.33
C SER A 390 9.36 26.50 -6.14
N ASN A 391 10.29 26.70 -5.20
CA ASN A 391 10.08 27.50 -3.99
C ASN A 391 10.19 29.02 -4.23
N ASP A 392 9.74 29.50 -5.40
CA ASP A 392 9.74 30.92 -5.77
C ASP A 392 8.36 31.53 -5.54
N ASP A 393 8.30 32.79 -5.14
CA ASP A 393 7.07 33.52 -4.79
C ASP A 393 6.08 33.66 -5.95
N ARG A 394 6.52 33.33 -7.18
CA ARG A 394 5.72 33.39 -8.41
C ARG A 394 5.01 32.09 -8.73
N THR A 395 5.42 30.99 -8.12
CA THR A 395 4.92 29.66 -8.47
C THR A 395 3.72 29.34 -7.59
N ARG A 396 2.55 29.08 -8.19
CA ARG A 396 1.35 28.71 -7.42
C ARG A 396 1.37 27.25 -6.99
N PHE A 397 0.76 26.98 -5.85
CA PHE A 397 0.34 25.63 -5.50
C PHE A 397 -0.75 25.18 -6.46
N HIS A 398 -0.57 23.97 -6.99
CA HIS A 398 -1.55 23.29 -7.81
C HIS A 398 -1.95 21.97 -7.15
N ILE A 399 -3.11 21.43 -7.53
CA ILE A 399 -3.55 20.12 -7.07
C ILE A 399 -2.75 19.07 -7.84
N ALA A 400 -1.92 18.31 -7.14
CA ALA A 400 -1.19 17.19 -7.70
C ALA A 400 -2.04 15.91 -7.70
N TYR A 401 -2.77 15.68 -6.59
CA TYR A 401 -3.65 14.54 -6.37
C TYR A 401 -4.91 14.95 -5.58
N GLN A 402 -6.01 14.28 -5.86
CA GLN A 402 -7.24 14.29 -5.08
C GLN A 402 -7.47 12.90 -4.48
N ILE A 403 -7.37 12.79 -3.16
CA ILE A 403 -7.47 11.52 -2.45
C ILE A 403 -8.87 11.43 -1.84
N PRO A 404 -9.76 10.57 -2.37
CA PRO A 404 -11.16 10.54 -2.00
C PRO A 404 -11.37 9.94 -0.61
N PHE A 405 -12.37 10.48 0.09
CA PHE A 405 -13.05 9.81 1.19
C PHE A 405 -13.96 8.69 0.64
N ASP A 406 -14.57 7.93 1.55
CA ASP A 406 -15.47 6.82 1.25
C ASP A 406 -14.78 5.60 0.62
N SER A 407 -15.29 4.41 0.92
CA SER A 407 -14.80 3.16 0.34
C SER A 407 -15.21 2.99 -1.12
N VAL A 408 -16.30 3.63 -1.52
CA VAL A 408 -16.83 3.65 -2.89
C VAL A 408 -16.79 5.09 -3.38
N LEU A 409 -16.21 5.32 -4.55
CA LEU A 409 -16.22 6.64 -5.16
C LEU A 409 -17.66 7.12 -5.40
N GLN A 410 -17.87 8.42 -5.29
CA GLN A 410 -19.15 9.01 -5.65
C GLN A 410 -19.47 8.68 -7.12
N PRO A 411 -20.71 8.27 -7.43
CA PRO A 411 -21.07 7.93 -8.80
C PRO A 411 -20.90 9.12 -9.74
N ILE A 412 -20.43 8.82 -10.95
CA ILE A 412 -20.27 9.82 -11.98
C ILE A 412 -21.61 10.54 -12.28
N GLY A 413 -21.58 11.88 -12.33
CA GLY A 413 -22.77 12.70 -12.60
C GLY A 413 -23.68 12.97 -11.39
N LEU A 414 -23.42 12.37 -10.22
CA LEU A 414 -24.11 12.71 -8.96
C LEU A 414 -23.34 13.72 -8.10
N ASP A 415 -22.04 13.90 -8.34
CA ASP A 415 -21.22 14.88 -7.63
C ASP A 415 -21.39 16.29 -8.22
N SER A 416 -22.33 17.05 -7.65
CA SER A 416 -22.58 18.45 -8.00
C SER A 416 -21.45 19.40 -7.61
N TYR A 417 -20.42 18.91 -6.91
CA TYR A 417 -19.25 19.68 -6.47
C TYR A 417 -17.97 19.29 -7.21
N SER A 418 -18.09 18.46 -8.24
CA SER A 418 -16.97 18.14 -9.12
C SER A 418 -16.48 19.40 -9.83
N ASN A 419 -15.16 19.58 -9.89
CA ASN A 419 -14.50 20.69 -10.59
C ASN A 419 -14.51 20.46 -12.12
N ILE A 420 -15.68 20.16 -12.67
CA ILE A 420 -15.90 19.82 -14.07
C ILE A 420 -16.89 20.83 -14.66
N SER A 421 -16.60 21.28 -15.88
CA SER A 421 -17.44 22.20 -16.65
C SER A 421 -18.87 21.72 -16.87
N PHE A 422 -19.80 22.67 -16.83
CA PHE A 422 -21.21 22.43 -17.12
C PHE A 422 -21.39 21.80 -18.51
N GLU A 423 -20.60 22.24 -19.49
CA GLU A 423 -20.62 21.72 -20.86
C GLU A 423 -20.25 20.24 -20.93
N LEU A 424 -19.26 19.79 -20.13
CA LEU A 424 -18.91 18.38 -20.02
C LEU A 424 -20.03 17.58 -19.37
N GLN A 425 -20.61 18.11 -18.30
CA GLN A 425 -21.75 17.47 -17.65
C GLN A 425 -22.96 17.34 -18.57
N GLU A 426 -23.25 18.39 -19.34
CA GLU A 426 -24.35 18.40 -20.31
C GLU A 426 -24.09 17.39 -21.45
N PHE A 427 -22.85 17.29 -21.93
CA PHE A 427 -22.46 16.30 -22.94
C PHE A 427 -22.71 14.86 -22.45
N PHE A 428 -22.25 14.52 -21.24
CA PHE A 428 -22.45 13.18 -20.67
C PHE A 428 -23.93 12.86 -20.43
N ASN A 429 -24.71 13.85 -19.97
CA ASN A 429 -26.17 13.72 -19.83
C ASN A 429 -26.85 13.43 -21.18
N LYS A 430 -26.57 14.23 -22.21
CA LYS A 430 -27.21 14.12 -23.54
C LYS A 430 -26.85 12.84 -24.28
N THR A 431 -25.66 12.31 -24.06
CA THR A 431 -25.17 11.08 -24.70
C THR A 431 -25.53 9.81 -23.94
N GLY A 432 -26.11 9.93 -22.74
CA GLY A 432 -26.42 8.79 -21.88
C GLY A 432 -25.19 8.11 -21.30
N LEU A 433 -24.06 8.83 -21.21
CA LEU A 433 -22.81 8.35 -20.59
C LEU A 433 -22.84 8.46 -19.06
N TYR A 434 -23.76 9.26 -18.51
CA TYR A 434 -24.11 9.14 -17.11
C TYR A 434 -25.02 7.96 -16.90
N GLU A 435 -24.61 7.14 -15.96
CA GLU A 435 -25.18 5.84 -15.71
C GLU A 435 -26.58 5.94 -15.12
N ALA A 436 -27.33 4.84 -15.17
CA ALA A 436 -28.64 4.78 -14.55
C ALA A 436 -28.49 4.88 -13.03
N ARG A 437 -28.69 6.08 -12.47
CA ARG A 437 -28.74 6.33 -11.02
C ARG A 437 -29.52 5.25 -10.25
N LYS A 438 -30.61 4.77 -10.87
CA LYS A 438 -31.45 3.68 -10.36
C LYS A 438 -30.66 2.36 -10.18
N SER A 439 -29.83 1.96 -11.15
CA SER A 439 -29.02 0.74 -11.09
C SER A 439 -28.04 0.80 -9.91
N TYR A 440 -27.32 1.92 -9.77
CA TYR A 440 -26.42 2.15 -8.64
C TYR A 440 -27.16 2.11 -7.30
N GLU A 441 -28.28 2.84 -7.18
CA GLU A 441 -29.09 2.87 -5.96
C GLU A 441 -29.62 1.48 -5.58
N GLN A 442 -30.01 0.66 -6.57
CA GLN A 442 -30.41 -0.74 -6.36
C GLN A 442 -29.26 -1.60 -5.83
N LYS A 443 -28.07 -1.52 -6.45
CA LYS A 443 -26.88 -2.25 -5.97
C LYS A 443 -26.46 -1.82 -4.56
N GLN A 444 -26.49 -0.52 -4.29
CA GLN A 444 -26.19 0.02 -2.97
C GLN A 444 -27.21 -0.47 -1.91
N GLU A 445 -28.50 -0.56 -2.29
CA GLU A 445 -29.55 -1.13 -1.45
C GLU A 445 -29.30 -2.63 -1.17
N LYS A 446 -28.93 -3.43 -2.18
CA LYS A 446 -28.58 -4.85 -1.99
C LYS A 446 -27.36 -5.04 -1.10
N LEU A 447 -26.31 -4.24 -1.27
CA LEU A 447 -25.13 -4.29 -0.40
C LEU A 447 -25.51 -4.00 1.06
N ASN A 448 -26.35 -3.00 1.30
CA ASN A 448 -26.84 -2.64 2.63
C ASN A 448 -27.72 -3.76 3.22
N ARG A 449 -28.60 -4.36 2.41
CA ARG A 449 -29.42 -5.52 2.82
C ARG A 449 -28.56 -6.71 3.21
N LEU A 450 -27.54 -7.05 2.41
CA LEU A 450 -26.58 -8.12 2.72
C LEU A 450 -25.82 -7.82 4.01
N SER A 451 -25.28 -6.62 4.18
CA SER A 451 -24.59 -6.22 5.41
C SER A 451 -25.51 -6.35 6.64
N ASN A 452 -26.76 -5.90 6.56
CA ASN A 452 -27.71 -6.01 7.66
C ASN A 452 -28.10 -7.48 7.96
N CYS A 453 -28.31 -8.29 6.92
CA CYS A 453 -28.56 -9.72 7.04
C CYS A 453 -27.42 -10.42 7.79
N PHE A 454 -26.17 -10.12 7.44
CA PHE A 454 -25.01 -10.71 8.11
C PHE A 454 -24.85 -10.21 9.55
N ARG A 455 -25.24 -8.97 9.89
CA ARG A 455 -25.33 -8.55 11.30
C ARG A 455 -26.33 -9.36 12.12
N GLU A 456 -27.42 -9.77 11.49
CA GLU A 456 -28.43 -10.62 12.15
C GLU A 456 -27.97 -12.09 12.21
N ILE A 457 -27.30 -12.61 11.18
CA ILE A 457 -26.77 -13.99 11.16
C ILE A 457 -25.56 -14.12 12.10
N PHE A 458 -24.60 -13.20 12.06
CA PHE A 458 -23.38 -13.21 12.86
C PHE A 458 -23.61 -12.55 14.22
N ASN A 459 -24.50 -13.18 14.98
CA ASN A 459 -24.90 -12.76 16.32
C ASN A 459 -24.51 -13.81 17.37
N LYS A 460 -24.78 -13.50 18.65
CA LYS A 460 -24.43 -14.36 19.80
C LYS A 460 -24.94 -15.82 19.72
N ASN A 461 -26.00 -16.08 18.95
CA ASN A 461 -26.72 -17.36 18.94
C ASN A 461 -26.43 -18.24 17.72
N THR A 462 -25.79 -17.71 16.66
CA THR A 462 -25.60 -18.46 15.40
C THR A 462 -24.13 -18.53 15.00
N LEU A 463 -23.46 -17.38 14.83
CA LEU A 463 -22.03 -17.28 14.53
C LEU A 463 -21.46 -16.15 15.36
N ASN A 464 -21.02 -16.47 16.58
CA ASN A 464 -20.58 -15.47 17.56
C ASN A 464 -19.07 -15.35 17.64
N TYR A 465 -18.35 -16.25 16.95
CA TYR A 465 -16.91 -16.27 16.92
C TYR A 465 -16.33 -15.37 15.82
N PHE A 466 -17.14 -14.85 14.91
CA PHE A 466 -16.69 -14.06 13.77
C PHE A 466 -17.30 -12.65 13.74
N THR A 467 -16.50 -11.63 13.36
CA THR A 467 -17.02 -10.41 12.72
C THR A 467 -17.13 -10.61 11.23
N HIS A 468 -17.89 -9.75 10.57
CA HIS A 468 -17.98 -9.71 9.12
C HIS A 468 -17.85 -8.27 8.62
N GLU A 469 -17.28 -8.12 7.43
CA GLU A 469 -17.28 -6.87 6.70
C GLU A 469 -17.36 -7.13 5.20
N PHE A 470 -18.08 -6.26 4.49
CA PHE A 470 -18.24 -6.33 3.03
C PHE A 470 -17.39 -5.26 2.37
N PHE A 471 -16.59 -5.66 1.40
CA PHE A 471 -15.76 -4.79 0.59
C PHE A 471 -16.17 -4.92 -0.88
N PRO A 472 -17.02 -4.02 -1.39
CA PRO A 472 -17.30 -3.99 -2.82
C PRO A 472 -16.03 -3.63 -3.58
N TYR A 473 -15.88 -4.16 -4.78
CA TYR A 473 -14.79 -3.86 -5.71
C TYR A 473 -15.35 -3.71 -7.13
N GLY A 474 -14.50 -3.81 -8.14
CA GLY A 474 -14.87 -3.65 -9.54
C GLY A 474 -15.40 -2.25 -9.88
N SER A 475 -16.28 -2.18 -10.87
CA SER A 475 -16.86 -0.92 -11.35
C SER A 475 -17.64 -0.20 -10.24
N PHE A 476 -18.35 -0.94 -9.38
CA PHE A 476 -19.15 -0.34 -8.32
C PHE A 476 -18.28 0.48 -7.36
N ARG A 477 -17.11 -0.04 -6.96
CA ARG A 477 -16.17 0.70 -6.10
C ARG A 477 -15.59 1.94 -6.79
N LEU A 478 -15.41 1.88 -8.11
CA LEU A 478 -15.01 3.01 -8.94
C LEU A 478 -16.15 4.03 -9.16
N GLY A 479 -17.33 3.87 -8.55
CA GLY A 479 -18.47 4.75 -8.77
C GLY A 479 -19.00 4.68 -10.21
N LEU A 480 -18.82 3.52 -10.84
CA LEU A 480 -19.29 3.21 -12.19
C LEU A 480 -20.23 2.01 -12.17
N ASP A 481 -21.16 1.98 -13.11
CA ASP A 481 -22.12 0.94 -13.32
C ASP A 481 -21.43 -0.22 -14.05
N GLY A 482 -21.84 -1.40 -13.63
CA GLY A 482 -21.36 -2.68 -14.13
C GLY A 482 -22.55 -3.57 -14.41
N GLU A 483 -22.29 -4.78 -14.88
CA GLU A 483 -23.38 -5.78 -14.93
C GLU A 483 -23.71 -6.24 -13.51
N ASP A 484 -22.67 -6.62 -12.76
CA ASP A 484 -22.80 -7.24 -11.45
C ASP A 484 -22.32 -6.31 -10.33
N LEU A 485 -22.71 -6.60 -9.09
CA LEU A 485 -22.10 -6.05 -7.88
C LEU A 485 -21.05 -7.04 -7.36
N ASP A 486 -19.79 -6.74 -7.61
CA ASP A 486 -18.66 -7.53 -7.12
C ASP A 486 -18.32 -7.13 -5.69
N THR A 487 -18.29 -8.11 -4.76
CA THR A 487 -17.95 -7.85 -3.36
C THR A 487 -17.21 -9.02 -2.71
N VAL A 488 -16.37 -8.69 -1.74
CA VAL A 488 -15.74 -9.65 -0.84
C VAL A 488 -16.39 -9.56 0.54
N LEU A 489 -16.69 -10.69 1.15
CA LEU A 489 -17.06 -10.84 2.55
C LEU A 489 -15.87 -11.39 3.31
N ILE A 490 -15.37 -10.59 4.25
CA ILE A 490 -14.29 -11.01 5.15
C ILE A 490 -14.91 -11.41 6.49
N LEU A 491 -14.61 -12.62 6.96
CA LEU A 491 -15.01 -13.16 8.25
C LEU A 491 -13.80 -13.19 9.19
N CYS A 492 -13.74 -12.36 10.24
CA CYS A 492 -12.59 -12.30 11.16
C CYS A 492 -12.89 -12.93 12.52
N GLU A 493 -12.01 -13.79 13.02
CA GLU A 493 -12.15 -14.46 14.31
C GLU A 493 -12.02 -13.51 15.53
N GLN A 494 -12.99 -13.55 16.44
CA GLN A 494 -13.07 -12.75 17.66
C GLN A 494 -12.61 -13.51 18.92
N ASN A 495 -12.10 -12.77 19.91
CA ASN A 495 -11.71 -13.30 21.22
C ASN A 495 -12.93 -13.08 22.08
N SER A 496 -13.93 -13.93 21.85
CA SER A 496 -15.05 -13.97 22.75
C SER A 496 -14.73 -14.99 23.83
N SER A 497 -14.98 -14.64 25.09
CA SER A 497 -15.06 -15.60 26.20
C SER A 497 -16.30 -16.49 26.10
N ASN A 498 -17.10 -16.37 25.04
CA ASN A 498 -18.29 -17.16 24.82
C ASN A 498 -17.91 -18.50 24.20
N THR A 499 -18.72 -19.51 24.49
CA THR A 499 -18.61 -20.82 23.86
C THR A 499 -18.85 -20.70 22.36
N LYS A 500 -17.91 -21.21 21.55
CA LYS A 500 -18.11 -21.39 20.11
C LYS A 500 -19.39 -22.19 19.87
N THR A 501 -20.17 -21.78 18.89
CA THR A 501 -21.28 -22.58 18.40
C THR A 501 -20.76 -23.71 17.51
N ASN A 502 -21.59 -24.72 17.24
CA ASN A 502 -21.25 -25.77 16.28
C ASN A 502 -20.98 -25.21 14.86
N LEU A 503 -21.70 -24.14 14.47
CA LEU A 503 -21.45 -23.48 13.20
C LEU A 503 -20.12 -22.72 13.18
N ASP A 504 -19.71 -22.12 14.30
CA ASP A 504 -18.41 -21.46 14.40
C ASP A 504 -17.27 -22.48 14.16
N ASP A 505 -17.36 -23.66 14.77
CA ASP A 505 -16.37 -24.72 14.59
C ASP A 505 -16.31 -25.24 13.15
N ILE A 506 -17.47 -25.43 12.51
CA ILE A 506 -17.54 -25.84 11.10
C ILE A 506 -16.90 -24.77 10.20
N ILE A 507 -17.28 -23.50 10.35
CA ILE A 507 -16.76 -22.42 9.51
C ILE A 507 -15.24 -22.28 9.70
N SER A 508 -14.73 -22.31 10.94
CA SER A 508 -13.28 -22.27 11.18
C SER A 508 -12.52 -23.43 10.50
N GLN A 509 -13.10 -24.64 10.43
CA GLN A 509 -12.46 -25.80 9.78
C GLN A 509 -12.42 -25.68 8.25
N LEU A 510 -13.33 -24.91 7.65
CA LEU A 510 -13.46 -24.75 6.19
C LEU A 510 -12.61 -23.61 5.62
N ARG A 511 -11.66 -23.05 6.39
CA ARG A 511 -10.83 -21.93 5.97
C ARG A 511 -10.13 -22.13 4.62
N TYR A 512 -9.64 -23.34 4.36
CA TYR A 512 -8.91 -23.67 3.14
C TYR A 512 -9.77 -24.43 2.10
N ASP A 513 -11.08 -24.54 2.36
CA ASP A 513 -12.05 -25.12 1.43
C ASP A 513 -13.15 -24.10 1.14
N SER A 514 -12.81 -23.11 0.32
CA SER A 514 -13.71 -22.02 -0.08
C SER A 514 -15.00 -22.53 -0.72
N PHE A 515 -14.94 -23.67 -1.43
CA PHE A 515 -16.13 -24.23 -2.08
C PHE A 515 -17.12 -24.77 -1.05
N ALA A 516 -16.66 -25.56 -0.07
CA ALA A 516 -17.52 -26.03 1.01
C ALA A 516 -18.02 -24.88 1.89
N LEU A 517 -17.15 -23.91 2.21
CA LEU A 517 -17.52 -22.70 2.93
C LEU A 517 -18.66 -21.95 2.23
N ASN A 518 -18.55 -21.73 0.92
CA ASN A 518 -19.57 -21.05 0.13
C ASN A 518 -20.93 -21.73 0.25
N ASN A 519 -21.00 -23.06 0.28
CA ASN A 519 -22.28 -23.78 0.43
C ASN A 519 -22.94 -23.51 1.79
N HIS A 520 -22.15 -23.38 2.87
CA HIS A 520 -22.69 -22.99 4.18
C HIS A 520 -23.22 -21.55 4.16
N ILE A 521 -22.49 -20.63 3.54
CA ILE A 521 -22.93 -19.23 3.42
C ILE A 521 -24.18 -19.11 2.54
N ILE A 522 -24.27 -19.83 1.42
CA ILE A 522 -25.46 -19.89 0.55
C ILE A 522 -26.69 -20.35 1.33
N ASN A 523 -26.56 -21.38 2.17
CA ASN A 523 -27.68 -21.86 2.99
C ASN A 523 -28.20 -20.78 3.95
N LEU A 524 -27.30 -19.98 4.54
CA LEU A 524 -27.67 -18.88 5.43
C LEU A 524 -28.36 -17.74 4.65
N ILE A 525 -27.78 -17.34 3.51
CA ILE A 525 -28.34 -16.30 2.63
C ILE A 525 -29.72 -16.72 2.12
N THR A 526 -29.86 -17.94 1.60
CA THR A 526 -31.11 -18.46 1.02
C THR A 526 -32.22 -18.54 2.07
N LYS A 527 -31.89 -18.93 3.30
CA LYS A 527 -32.86 -18.96 4.40
C LYS A 527 -33.38 -17.55 4.73
N TYR A 528 -32.51 -16.55 4.71
CA TYR A 528 -32.88 -15.18 5.04
C TYR A 528 -33.64 -14.49 3.91
N PHE A 529 -33.13 -14.60 2.69
CA PHE A 529 -33.64 -13.89 1.50
C PHE A 529 -34.62 -14.72 0.66
N ASN A 530 -35.22 -15.78 1.20
CA ASN A 530 -36.04 -16.74 0.45
C ASN A 530 -37.15 -16.11 -0.44
N ASN A 531 -37.62 -14.90 -0.10
CA ASN A 531 -38.65 -14.17 -0.84
C ASN A 531 -38.11 -12.99 -1.69
N GLU A 532 -36.79 -12.81 -1.75
CA GLU A 532 -36.11 -11.70 -2.43
C GLU A 532 -35.16 -12.16 -3.53
N ILE A 533 -34.64 -13.39 -3.43
CA ILE A 533 -33.73 -13.99 -4.42
C ILE A 533 -34.48 -14.92 -5.38
N THR A 534 -34.06 -14.85 -6.64
CA THR A 534 -34.49 -15.76 -7.71
C THR A 534 -33.56 -16.97 -7.81
N ASP A 535 -32.25 -16.76 -7.63
CA ASP A 535 -31.23 -17.81 -7.67
C ASP A 535 -30.07 -17.46 -6.73
N CYS A 536 -29.42 -18.48 -6.16
CA CYS A 536 -28.22 -18.33 -5.33
C CYS A 536 -27.39 -19.61 -5.44
N ARG A 537 -26.20 -19.52 -6.04
CA ARG A 537 -25.41 -20.70 -6.41
C ARG A 537 -23.91 -20.49 -6.23
N ASN A 538 -23.21 -21.60 -6.00
CA ASN A 538 -21.77 -21.64 -5.93
C ASN A 538 -21.20 -21.89 -7.34
N ILE A 539 -20.39 -20.97 -7.84
CA ILE A 539 -19.72 -21.06 -9.15
C ILE A 539 -18.31 -21.61 -8.94
N GLN A 540 -18.02 -22.72 -9.61
CA GLN A 540 -16.69 -23.30 -9.64
C GLN A 540 -15.81 -22.52 -10.62
N ALA A 541 -14.96 -21.65 -10.07
CA ALA A 541 -13.91 -20.92 -10.78
C ALA A 541 -12.56 -21.17 -10.10
N ILE A 542 -11.48 -20.52 -10.58
CA ILE A 542 -10.15 -20.59 -9.94
C ILE A 542 -10.26 -20.25 -8.44
N HIS A 543 -11.07 -19.22 -8.13
CA HIS A 543 -11.51 -18.90 -6.77
C HIS A 543 -13.05 -19.05 -6.72
N PRO A 544 -13.61 -19.96 -5.92
CA PRO A 544 -15.06 -20.19 -5.86
C PRO A 544 -15.86 -18.94 -5.48
N ILE A 545 -16.96 -18.67 -6.20
CA ILE A 545 -17.79 -17.46 -6.07
C ILE A 545 -19.22 -17.84 -5.71
N ILE A 546 -19.88 -17.07 -4.85
CA ILE A 546 -21.31 -17.14 -4.64
C ILE A 546 -22.00 -16.12 -5.54
N SER A 547 -22.81 -16.58 -6.49
CA SER A 547 -23.61 -15.73 -7.38
C SER A 547 -25.05 -15.66 -6.87
N ILE A 548 -25.53 -14.46 -6.57
CA ILE A 548 -26.87 -14.18 -6.04
C ILE A 548 -27.64 -13.33 -7.05
N LEU A 549 -28.81 -13.79 -7.47
CA LEU A 549 -29.71 -13.05 -8.36
C LEU A 549 -30.98 -12.64 -7.60
N PHE A 550 -31.22 -11.33 -7.46
CA PHE A 550 -32.42 -10.79 -6.84
C PHE A 550 -33.59 -10.71 -7.82
N HIS A 551 -34.83 -10.64 -7.32
CA HIS A 551 -36.04 -10.52 -8.17
C HIS A 551 -36.04 -9.29 -9.08
N ASP A 552 -35.40 -8.20 -8.66
CA ASP A 552 -35.24 -6.98 -9.45
C ASP A 552 -34.11 -7.06 -10.49
N GLN A 553 -33.57 -8.25 -10.74
CA GLN A 553 -32.48 -8.55 -11.67
C GLN A 553 -31.10 -8.04 -11.24
N THR A 554 -30.97 -7.51 -10.02
CA THR A 554 -29.63 -7.19 -9.49
C THR A 554 -28.87 -8.49 -9.23
N ARG A 555 -27.68 -8.63 -9.83
CA ARG A 555 -26.75 -9.72 -9.54
C ARG A 555 -25.64 -9.27 -8.60
N VAL A 556 -25.32 -10.10 -7.63
CA VAL A 556 -24.22 -9.91 -6.69
C VAL A 556 -23.28 -11.11 -6.78
N GLU A 557 -22.01 -10.86 -7.05
CA GLU A 557 -20.94 -11.85 -7.03
C GLU A 557 -20.13 -11.68 -5.75
N LEU A 558 -20.20 -12.69 -4.89
CA LEU A 558 -19.70 -12.66 -3.53
C LEU A 558 -18.56 -13.67 -3.35
N PHE A 559 -17.39 -13.15 -2.98
CA PHE A 559 -16.27 -13.96 -2.51
C PHE A 559 -16.25 -14.00 -1.00
N VAL A 560 -15.93 -15.15 -0.40
CA VAL A 560 -15.87 -15.30 1.06
C VAL A 560 -14.47 -15.70 1.50
N GLU A 561 -13.95 -15.02 2.51
CA GLU A 561 -12.64 -15.32 3.08
C GLU A 561 -12.67 -15.27 4.61
N ILE A 562 -11.96 -16.20 5.26
CA ILE A 562 -11.85 -16.29 6.72
C ILE A 562 -10.48 -15.82 7.19
N ARG A 563 -10.44 -15.05 8.27
CA ARG A 563 -9.23 -14.45 8.86
C ARG A 563 -9.06 -14.81 10.33
N GLU A 564 -7.84 -15.21 10.70
CA GLU A 564 -7.44 -15.38 12.10
C GLU A 564 -7.27 -14.08 12.84
N LYS A 565 -7.39 -14.19 14.15
CA LYS A 565 -7.08 -13.11 15.06
C LYS A 565 -5.57 -12.85 15.12
N SER A 566 -5.13 -11.88 14.34
CA SER A 566 -3.95 -11.07 14.68
C SER A 566 -4.27 -9.58 14.70
N ILE A 567 -5.55 -9.21 14.82
CA ILE A 567 -6.02 -7.83 14.65
C ILE A 567 -6.36 -7.20 16.00
N SER A 568 -5.46 -6.36 16.52
CA SER A 568 -5.80 -5.44 17.62
C SER A 568 -6.73 -4.35 17.09
N ASN A 569 -7.58 -3.75 17.94
CA ASN A 569 -8.40 -2.60 17.55
C ASN A 569 -7.57 -1.42 16.99
N GLU A 570 -6.29 -1.35 17.33
CA GLU A 570 -5.32 -0.39 16.77
C GLU A 570 -5.04 -0.65 15.27
N GLN A 571 -5.01 -1.92 14.83
CA GLN A 571 -4.77 -2.26 13.42
C GLN A 571 -5.95 -1.96 12.48
N ILE A 572 -7.17 -1.88 13.03
CA ILE A 572 -8.34 -1.40 12.27
C ILE A 572 -8.15 0.08 11.91
N GLN A 573 -7.50 0.86 12.78
CA GLN A 573 -7.29 2.31 12.60
C GLN A 573 -6.13 2.65 11.65
N ASP A 574 -5.13 1.77 11.51
CA ASP A 574 -3.92 2.05 10.74
C ASP A 574 -4.04 1.88 9.21
N GLY A 575 -5.21 1.50 8.65
CA GLY A 575 -5.42 1.34 7.20
C GLY A 575 -4.62 0.21 6.52
N THR A 576 -3.57 -0.28 7.17
CA THR A 576 -2.67 -1.37 6.75
C THR A 576 -3.29 -2.76 6.86
N PHE A 577 -4.44 -2.89 7.53
CA PHE A 577 -5.18 -4.15 7.62
C PHE A 577 -5.68 -4.65 6.25
N LEU A 578 -5.88 -3.77 5.28
CA LEU A 578 -6.20 -4.13 3.90
C LEU A 578 -4.99 -4.63 3.11
N LEU A 579 -3.83 -4.91 3.75
CA LEU A 579 -2.55 -5.10 3.06
C LEU A 579 -1.62 -6.27 3.47
N SER A 580 -1.96 -7.17 4.40
CA SER A 580 -1.07 -8.27 4.79
C SER A 580 -1.53 -9.67 4.33
N ASN A 581 -0.79 -10.27 3.37
CA ASN A 581 -0.83 -11.69 2.94
C ASN A 581 -2.22 -12.26 2.61
N PHE A 582 -2.68 -12.04 1.36
CA PHE A 582 -4.05 -12.40 0.94
C PHE A 582 -4.13 -13.25 -0.33
N HIS A 583 -5.26 -13.94 -0.49
CA HIS A 583 -5.68 -14.58 -1.74
C HIS A 583 -6.32 -13.56 -2.72
N GLN A 584 -6.35 -13.89 -4.03
CA GLN A 584 -6.66 -12.98 -5.15
C GLN A 584 -7.94 -12.12 -5.08
N PRO A 585 -9.04 -12.48 -4.38
CA PRO A 585 -10.20 -11.58 -4.32
C PRO A 585 -9.96 -10.27 -3.54
N VAL A 586 -9.13 -10.30 -2.48
CA VAL A 586 -8.79 -9.09 -1.69
C VAL A 586 -7.78 -8.20 -2.43
N HIS A 587 -6.93 -8.79 -3.27
CA HIS A 587 -6.09 -8.02 -4.19
C HIS A 587 -6.92 -7.13 -5.10
N GLY A 588 -8.09 -7.60 -5.58
CA GLY A 588 -8.99 -6.78 -6.40
C GLY A 588 -9.48 -5.50 -5.72
N VAL A 589 -9.70 -5.53 -4.39
CA VAL A 589 -10.02 -4.32 -3.61
C VAL A 589 -8.81 -3.38 -3.56
N HIS A 590 -7.65 -3.93 -3.24
CA HIS A 590 -6.42 -3.18 -3.07
C HIS A 590 -5.92 -2.53 -4.36
N ASP A 591 -5.98 -3.29 -5.45
CA ASP A 591 -5.58 -2.87 -6.79
C ASP A 591 -6.43 -1.72 -7.31
N ILE A 592 -7.72 -1.68 -6.95
CA ILE A 592 -8.58 -0.53 -7.24
C ILE A 592 -8.15 0.70 -6.43
N GLU A 593 -7.74 0.54 -5.17
CA GLU A 593 -7.25 1.67 -4.38
C GLU A 593 -5.95 2.25 -4.93
N ARG A 594 -5.02 1.39 -5.35
CA ARG A 594 -3.83 1.78 -6.11
C ARG A 594 -4.21 2.53 -7.39
N LEU A 595 -5.15 1.99 -8.15
CA LEU A 595 -5.62 2.59 -9.40
C LEU A 595 -6.20 4.00 -9.19
N ILE A 596 -7.02 4.18 -8.14
CA ILE A 596 -7.62 5.47 -7.78
C ILE A 596 -6.54 6.50 -7.46
N VAL A 597 -5.53 6.11 -6.67
CA VAL A 597 -4.40 6.97 -6.31
C VAL A 597 -3.59 7.33 -7.54
N TYR A 598 -3.20 6.33 -8.33
CA TYR A 598 -2.39 6.48 -9.53
C TYR A 598 -3.04 7.41 -10.56
N ALA A 599 -4.37 7.33 -10.71
CA ALA A 599 -5.11 8.16 -11.67
C ALA A 599 -5.14 9.66 -11.31
N ARG A 600 -4.66 10.06 -10.13
CA ARG A 600 -4.52 11.43 -9.60
C ARG A 600 -5.83 12.18 -9.34
N PHE A 601 -6.80 12.10 -10.25
CA PHE A 601 -8.04 12.87 -10.25
C PHE A 601 -9.25 11.96 -10.51
N PRO A 602 -9.86 11.38 -9.45
CA PRO A 602 -10.92 10.37 -9.62
C PRO A 602 -12.10 10.81 -10.50
N PRO A 603 -12.64 12.05 -10.39
CA PRO A 603 -13.74 12.47 -11.26
C PRO A 603 -13.38 12.45 -12.75
N ILE A 604 -12.20 12.96 -13.13
CA ILE A 604 -11.75 13.00 -14.54
C ILE A 604 -11.50 11.58 -15.05
N PHE A 605 -10.88 10.74 -14.22
CA PHE A 605 -10.66 9.33 -14.51
C PHE A 605 -11.96 8.57 -14.76
N GLN A 606 -12.98 8.77 -13.92
CA GLN A 606 -14.32 8.17 -14.10
C GLN A 606 -14.94 8.59 -15.44
N HIS A 607 -14.84 9.88 -15.82
CA HIS A 607 -15.37 10.37 -17.11
C HIS A 607 -14.66 9.72 -18.30
N LEU A 608 -13.32 9.65 -18.26
CA LEU A 608 -12.55 8.99 -19.33
C LEU A 608 -12.90 7.50 -19.41
N LEU A 609 -12.94 6.80 -18.26
CA LEU A 609 -13.23 5.38 -18.22
C LEU A 609 -14.66 5.06 -18.69
N SER A 610 -15.65 5.84 -18.29
CA SER A 610 -17.04 5.69 -18.76
C SER A 610 -17.12 5.85 -20.29
N PHE A 611 -16.49 6.90 -20.83
CA PHE A 611 -16.46 7.14 -22.27
C PHE A 611 -15.77 6.00 -23.04
N ILE A 612 -14.58 5.58 -22.61
CA ILE A 612 -13.80 4.53 -23.28
C ILE A 612 -14.48 3.16 -23.16
N ARG A 613 -15.08 2.81 -22.01
CA ARG A 613 -15.85 1.55 -21.86
C ARG A 613 -17.03 1.53 -22.82
N THR A 614 -17.79 2.62 -22.88
CA THR A 614 -18.95 2.74 -23.77
C THR A 614 -18.52 2.64 -25.24
N TRP A 615 -17.43 3.32 -25.62
CA TRP A 615 -16.84 3.18 -26.94
C TRP A 615 -16.46 1.73 -27.24
N ALA A 616 -15.69 1.08 -26.36
CA ALA A 616 -15.20 -0.29 -26.54
C ALA A 616 -16.35 -1.30 -26.68
N GLN A 617 -17.42 -1.14 -25.90
CA GLN A 617 -18.64 -1.94 -26.01
C GLN A 617 -19.31 -1.76 -27.39
N ASN A 618 -19.47 -0.51 -27.84
CA ASN A 618 -20.11 -0.19 -29.11
C ASN A 618 -19.32 -0.68 -30.33
N VAL A 619 -17.99 -0.75 -30.25
CA VAL A 619 -17.15 -1.27 -31.34
C VAL A 619 -16.84 -2.77 -31.22
N GLY A 620 -17.34 -3.44 -30.18
CA GLY A 620 -17.15 -4.89 -29.98
C GLY A 620 -15.77 -5.31 -29.47
N LEU A 621 -15.06 -4.42 -28.76
CA LEU A 621 -13.74 -4.65 -28.17
C LEU A 621 -13.78 -4.86 -26.64
N TYR A 622 -14.96 -5.03 -26.06
CA TYR A 622 -15.14 -5.24 -24.62
C TYR A 622 -15.51 -6.71 -24.33
N GLY A 623 -14.66 -7.42 -23.57
CA GLY A 623 -14.96 -8.78 -23.11
C GLY A 623 -13.76 -9.69 -23.00
N GLN A 624 -13.30 -9.94 -21.76
CA GLN A 624 -12.14 -10.79 -21.47
C GLN A 624 -12.30 -12.23 -21.95
N ILE A 625 -13.51 -12.78 -21.84
CA ILE A 625 -13.84 -14.15 -22.28
C ILE A 625 -13.63 -14.38 -23.79
N TYR A 626 -13.62 -13.30 -24.58
CA TYR A 626 -13.41 -13.35 -26.02
C TYR A 626 -11.96 -13.02 -26.43
N GLY A 627 -11.06 -12.86 -25.46
CA GLY A 627 -9.67 -12.45 -25.69
C GLY A 627 -9.47 -10.94 -25.87
N TYR A 628 -10.52 -10.13 -25.71
CA TYR A 628 -10.42 -8.66 -25.66
C TYR A 628 -10.20 -8.16 -24.24
N LEU A 629 -10.12 -6.84 -24.06
CA LEU A 629 -9.90 -6.24 -22.75
C LEU A 629 -11.18 -6.26 -21.90
N GLY A 630 -11.03 -6.60 -20.62
CA GLY A 630 -12.08 -6.49 -19.60
C GLY A 630 -12.12 -5.11 -18.95
N GLY A 631 -13.11 -4.89 -18.07
CA GLY A 631 -13.32 -3.61 -17.41
C GLY A 631 -12.10 -3.10 -16.63
N TYR A 632 -11.43 -3.98 -15.89
CA TYR A 632 -10.22 -3.62 -15.14
C TYR A 632 -9.05 -3.24 -16.06
N SER A 633 -8.84 -3.96 -17.17
CA SER A 633 -7.81 -3.61 -18.15
C SER A 633 -8.04 -2.24 -18.77
N TRP A 634 -9.28 -1.90 -19.14
CA TRP A 634 -9.61 -0.55 -19.61
C TRP A 634 -9.35 0.52 -18.55
N ALA A 635 -9.61 0.20 -17.28
CA ALA A 635 -9.35 1.08 -16.16
C ALA A 635 -7.85 1.38 -15.99
N ILE A 636 -6.98 0.36 -16.10
CA ILE A 636 -5.52 0.54 -16.11
C ILE A 636 -5.08 1.48 -17.23
N LEU A 637 -5.57 1.26 -18.47
CA LEU A 637 -5.22 2.09 -19.61
C LEU A 637 -5.67 3.55 -19.40
N CYS A 638 -6.88 3.77 -18.90
CA CYS A 638 -7.38 5.11 -18.61
C CYS A 638 -6.58 5.80 -17.49
N ALA A 639 -6.21 5.08 -16.43
CA ALA A 639 -5.43 5.63 -15.33
C ALA A 639 -4.03 6.04 -15.77
N TYR A 640 -3.37 5.25 -16.63
CA TYR A 640 -2.11 5.61 -17.27
C TYR A 640 -2.22 6.92 -18.06
N ILE A 641 -3.30 7.10 -18.83
CA ILE A 641 -3.52 8.34 -19.59
C ILE A 641 -3.77 9.53 -18.66
N CYS A 642 -4.61 9.35 -17.63
CA CYS A 642 -4.85 10.39 -16.63
C CYS A 642 -3.56 10.83 -15.92
N HIS A 643 -2.75 9.86 -15.46
CA HIS A 643 -1.51 10.14 -14.74
C HIS A 643 -0.54 10.98 -15.57
N ASN A 644 -0.30 10.58 -16.82
CA ASN A 644 0.75 11.13 -17.68
C ASN A 644 0.33 12.41 -18.43
N TYR A 645 -0.95 12.57 -18.76
CA TYR A 645 -1.40 13.66 -19.65
C TYR A 645 -2.24 14.73 -18.96
N LEU A 646 -2.72 14.51 -17.73
CA LEU A 646 -3.40 15.57 -16.99
C LEU A 646 -2.39 16.57 -16.42
N SER A 647 -2.45 17.79 -16.95
CA SER A 647 -1.76 18.94 -16.37
C SER A 647 -2.46 19.37 -15.08
N SER A 648 -1.68 19.76 -14.09
CA SER A 648 -2.16 20.22 -12.79
C SER A 648 -2.74 21.65 -12.79
N ASN A 649 -2.93 22.26 -13.96
CA ASN A 649 -3.00 23.71 -14.06
C ASN A 649 -4.39 24.34 -13.93
N ASP A 650 -5.47 23.57 -13.82
CA ASP A 650 -6.78 24.19 -13.79
C ASP A 650 -7.58 23.75 -12.60
N SER A 651 -8.16 24.76 -11.95
CA SER A 651 -9.07 24.52 -10.85
C SER A 651 -10.41 23.98 -11.39
N TYR A 652 -10.67 24.06 -12.70
CA TYR A 652 -11.88 23.62 -13.38
C TYR A 652 -11.57 22.92 -14.72
N PHE A 653 -12.10 21.71 -14.93
CA PHE A 653 -11.81 20.86 -16.10
C PHE A 653 -12.85 21.03 -17.22
N LEU A 654 -12.39 21.43 -18.40
CA LEU A 654 -13.22 21.81 -19.54
C LEU A 654 -13.54 20.64 -20.48
N LEU A 655 -14.62 20.79 -21.27
CA LEU A 655 -15.00 19.81 -22.30
C LEU A 655 -13.91 19.61 -23.37
N GLU A 656 -13.21 20.67 -23.77
CA GLU A 656 -12.11 20.58 -24.73
C GLU A 656 -10.92 19.77 -24.17
N GLU A 657 -10.57 20.00 -22.90
CA GLU A 657 -9.51 19.25 -22.21
C GLU A 657 -9.86 17.77 -22.07
N PHE A 658 -11.14 17.46 -21.83
CA PHE A 658 -11.64 16.09 -21.85
C PHE A 658 -11.41 15.41 -23.20
N PHE A 659 -11.77 16.05 -24.32
CA PHE A 659 -11.55 15.45 -25.64
C PHE A 659 -10.07 15.39 -26.03
N ASN A 660 -9.25 16.34 -25.60
CA ASN A 660 -7.80 16.24 -25.73
C ASN A 660 -7.27 15.00 -24.99
N LEU A 661 -7.79 14.70 -23.79
CA LEU A 661 -7.44 13.49 -23.04
C LEU A 661 -7.87 12.22 -23.76
N VAL A 662 -9.07 12.20 -24.36
CA VAL A 662 -9.57 11.10 -25.20
C VAL A 662 -8.68 10.90 -26.43
N GLU A 663 -8.25 11.98 -27.09
CA GLU A 663 -7.29 11.92 -28.20
C GLU A 663 -5.94 11.36 -27.74
N LYS A 664 -5.43 11.78 -26.57
CA LYS A 664 -4.21 11.22 -25.96
C LYS A 664 -4.35 9.72 -25.70
N PHE A 665 -5.51 9.25 -25.25
CA PHE A 665 -5.77 7.82 -25.09
C PHE A 665 -5.57 7.05 -26.41
N PHE A 666 -6.28 7.45 -27.47
CA PHE A 666 -6.21 6.74 -28.75
C PHE A 666 -4.86 6.88 -29.43
N SER A 667 -4.26 8.06 -29.42
CA SER A 667 -2.93 8.28 -30.01
C SER A 667 -1.84 7.50 -29.30
N THR A 668 -1.87 7.42 -27.97
CA THR A 668 -0.89 6.63 -27.19
C THR A 668 -0.99 5.16 -27.55
N TYR A 669 -2.18 4.56 -27.46
CA TYR A 669 -2.32 3.10 -27.62
C TYR A 669 -2.31 2.61 -29.06
N SER A 670 -2.56 3.49 -30.04
CA SER A 670 -2.36 3.17 -31.46
C SER A 670 -0.88 3.10 -31.85
N HIS A 671 0.00 3.79 -31.13
CA HIS A 671 1.45 3.81 -31.38
C HIS A 671 2.26 3.03 -30.32
N PHE A 672 1.57 2.42 -29.33
CA PHE A 672 2.21 1.67 -28.25
C PHE A 672 2.87 0.40 -28.78
N ASN A 673 4.13 0.16 -28.41
CA ASN A 673 4.87 -1.02 -28.86
C ASN A 673 4.58 -2.24 -27.98
N TRP A 674 3.42 -2.87 -28.21
CA TRP A 674 2.96 -4.05 -27.48
C TRP A 674 3.93 -5.25 -27.49
N SER A 675 4.91 -5.28 -28.41
CA SER A 675 5.89 -6.36 -28.49
C SER A 675 7.09 -6.20 -27.54
N LEU A 676 7.42 -4.96 -27.17
CA LEU A 676 8.58 -4.64 -26.31
C LEU A 676 8.17 -4.04 -24.96
N GLU A 677 6.97 -3.46 -24.89
CA GLU A 677 6.52 -2.67 -23.76
C GLU A 677 5.28 -3.29 -23.10
N SER A 678 5.08 -2.95 -21.83
CA SER A 678 3.88 -3.29 -21.07
C SER A 678 3.41 -2.05 -20.36
N VAL A 679 2.09 -1.85 -20.28
CA VAL A 679 1.53 -0.76 -19.50
C VAL A 679 1.67 -1.11 -18.02
N ARG A 680 2.41 -0.30 -17.29
CA ARG A 680 2.69 -0.52 -15.86
C ARG A 680 2.30 0.73 -15.10
N LEU A 681 1.61 0.53 -13.97
CA LEU A 681 1.26 1.60 -13.04
C LEU A 681 2.31 1.76 -11.91
N CYS A 682 3.29 0.86 -11.82
CA CYS A 682 4.39 0.94 -10.86
C CYS A 682 5.63 0.22 -11.41
N SER A 683 6.82 0.80 -11.29
CA SER A 683 8.07 0.28 -11.87
C SER A 683 8.82 -0.72 -11.00
N LYS A 684 8.26 -1.18 -9.86
CA LYS A 684 8.99 -2.03 -8.88
C LYS A 684 9.70 -3.26 -9.47
N LEU A 685 9.40 -3.69 -10.70
CA LEU A 685 10.25 -4.60 -11.46
C LEU A 685 10.40 -4.20 -12.92
N ASN A 686 11.62 -3.87 -13.34
CA ASN A 686 12.03 -4.15 -14.72
C ASN A 686 12.17 -5.67 -14.89
N TYR A 687 11.07 -6.33 -15.25
CA TYR A 687 11.13 -7.66 -15.84
C TYR A 687 11.94 -7.59 -17.13
N SER A 688 13.25 -7.77 -17.05
CA SER A 688 13.99 -8.30 -18.18
C SER A 688 13.54 -9.75 -18.29
N ARG A 689 12.68 -10.07 -19.28
CA ARG A 689 12.53 -11.45 -19.72
C ARG A 689 13.95 -11.91 -20.04
N GLN A 690 14.54 -12.75 -19.20
CA GLN A 690 15.62 -13.60 -19.67
C GLN A 690 15.00 -14.37 -20.84
N THR A 691 15.41 -14.01 -22.05
CA THR A 691 15.24 -14.86 -23.21
C THR A 691 15.73 -16.23 -22.77
N SER A 692 14.82 -17.19 -22.69
CA SER A 692 15.19 -18.59 -22.60
C SER A 692 16.18 -18.83 -23.71
N VAL A 693 17.44 -19.09 -23.34
CA VAL A 693 18.40 -19.71 -24.25
C VAL A 693 17.94 -21.16 -24.34
N ASP A 694 16.89 -21.38 -25.13
CA ASP A 694 16.69 -22.67 -25.76
C ASP A 694 17.74 -22.77 -26.86
N SER A 695 18.85 -23.46 -26.52
CA SER A 695 19.75 -24.08 -27.48
C SER A 695 20.12 -25.47 -26.98
#